data_AF-A0A6D0DRH9-F1
#
_entry.id   AF-A0A6D0DRH9-F1
#
_cell.length_a   1.000
_cell.length_b   1.000
_cell.length_c   1.000
_cell.angle_alpha   90.00
_cell.angle_beta   90.00
_cell.angle_gamma   90.00
#
_symmetry.space_group_name_H-M   'P 1'
#
loop_
_entity.id
_entity.type
_entity.pdbx_description
1 polymer ?
#
loop_
_entity_poly.entity_id
_entity_poly.type
_entity_poly.pdbx_seq_one_letter_code
_entity_poly.pdbx_strand_id
1 'polypeptide(L)'
;MSKAGKITAAISGAFLLLIVVAIILIATFDWNRLKPTINQKVSAELNRPFAIRGDLGVVWERQKQETGWRSWVPWPHVHAEDIILGNPPDIPEVTMVHLPRVEATLAPLALLTKTVWLPWIKLEKPDARLIRLSEKNNNWTFNLANDDNKDANAKPSAWSFQLDNILFDQGRIAIDDKVSKADLEIFVDPLGKPLPFSEVTGSKGKADKEKVGDYVFGLKAQGRYNGEPLTGTGKIGGMLALRGEGTPFPVQADFRSGNTRVAFDGVVNDPMKMGGVDLRLKFSGDSLGDLYELTGVLLPDTPPFETDGRLVAKIDTEKSSVFDYRGFNGRIGDSDIHGSLIYTTGKPRPKLEGDVESRQLRLADLGPLIGVDSGKGAEKSKRSEQKKGEKSVQPAGKVLPYDRFETDKWDVMDADVRFKGRRIEHGSSLPISDLSTHIILKNADLRLQPLKFGMAGGSIAANIHLEGDKKPMQGRADIQARRLKLKELMPDVELMQKTLGEMNGDAELRGSGNSVAALLGNSNGNLKLLMNDGLVSRNLMEIVGLNVGNYIVGAIFGDDEVRVNCAAANLDIANGVARPQIFAFDTENALINVTGTASFASEQLDLTIDPESKGIRIITLRSPLYVRGTFKNPQAGVKAGPLIARGAVAAALATLVTPAAALLALISPSEGEANQCRTILSQMKR
;
A
#
# COMPACT_ATOMS: atom_id res chain seq x y z
N MET A 1 -38.15 -17.86 -85.53
CA MET A 1 -37.53 -18.35 -84.27
C MET A 1 -37.57 -19.87 -84.25
N SER A 2 -36.42 -20.54 -84.09
CA SER A 2 -36.33 -21.99 -83.93
C SER A 2 -37.08 -22.44 -82.65
N LYS A 3 -37.50 -23.70 -82.54
CA LYS A 3 -38.15 -24.24 -81.33
C LYS A 3 -37.33 -23.95 -80.06
N ALA A 4 -35.99 -23.98 -80.16
CA ALA A 4 -35.07 -23.62 -79.08
C ALA A 4 -35.17 -22.12 -78.67
N GLY A 5 -35.36 -21.21 -79.62
CA GLY A 5 -35.55 -19.77 -79.35
C GLY A 5 -36.85 -19.45 -78.62
N LYS A 6 -37.93 -20.19 -78.90
CA LYS A 6 -39.21 -20.03 -78.18
C LYS A 6 -39.15 -20.58 -76.75
N ILE A 7 -38.47 -21.70 -76.54
CA ILE A 7 -38.29 -22.30 -75.20
C ILE A 7 -37.38 -21.42 -74.33
N THR A 8 -36.26 -20.92 -74.87
CA THR A 8 -35.37 -20.01 -74.15
C THR A 8 -36.02 -18.67 -73.83
N ALA A 9 -36.81 -18.09 -74.75
CA ALA A 9 -37.60 -16.88 -74.47
C ALA A 9 -38.69 -17.12 -73.42
N ALA A 10 -39.38 -18.26 -73.45
CA ALA A 10 -40.40 -18.62 -72.46
C ALA A 10 -39.79 -18.83 -71.06
N ILE A 11 -38.65 -19.53 -70.96
CA ILE A 11 -37.92 -19.72 -69.69
C ILE A 11 -37.42 -18.38 -69.16
N SER A 12 -36.82 -17.53 -70.02
CA SER A 12 -36.32 -16.22 -69.62
C SER A 12 -37.45 -15.28 -69.18
N GLY A 13 -38.59 -15.32 -69.88
CA GLY A 13 -39.79 -14.56 -69.51
C GLY A 13 -40.42 -15.02 -68.21
N ALA A 14 -40.50 -16.34 -67.97
CA ALA A 14 -40.98 -16.89 -66.70
C ALA A 14 -40.03 -16.55 -65.53
N PHE A 15 -38.71 -16.59 -65.77
CA PHE A 15 -37.72 -16.21 -64.77
C PHE A 15 -37.78 -14.72 -64.43
N LEU A 16 -37.90 -13.84 -65.44
CA LEU A 16 -38.11 -12.41 -65.24
C LEU A 16 -39.41 -12.12 -64.47
N LEU A 17 -40.51 -12.82 -64.81
CA LEU A 17 -41.77 -12.69 -64.10
C LEU A 17 -41.64 -13.13 -62.64
N LEU A 18 -40.95 -14.24 -62.37
CA LEU A 18 -40.65 -14.68 -61.01
C LEU A 18 -39.83 -13.64 -60.23
N ILE A 19 -38.82 -13.02 -60.85
CA ILE A 19 -38.04 -11.95 -60.23
C ILE A 19 -38.93 -10.74 -59.91
N VAL A 20 -39.75 -10.29 -60.87
CA VAL A 20 -40.66 -9.15 -60.66
C VAL A 20 -41.66 -9.43 -59.55
N VAL A 21 -42.26 -10.63 -59.53
CA VAL A 21 -43.17 -11.07 -58.47
C VAL A 21 -42.44 -11.12 -57.12
N ALA A 22 -41.22 -11.66 -57.06
CA ALA A 22 -40.42 -11.69 -55.84
C ALA A 22 -40.08 -10.28 -55.34
N ILE A 23 -39.73 -9.35 -56.23
CA ILE A 23 -39.47 -7.94 -55.90
C ILE A 23 -40.74 -7.29 -55.34
N ILE A 24 -41.89 -7.46 -56.00
CA ILE A 24 -43.17 -6.91 -55.51
C ILE A 24 -43.49 -7.49 -54.14
N LEU A 25 -43.40 -8.81 -53.97
CA LEU A 25 -43.65 -9.47 -52.70
C LEU A 25 -42.75 -8.92 -51.60
N ILE A 26 -41.44 -8.82 -51.82
CA ILE A 26 -40.47 -8.30 -50.85
C ILE A 26 -40.75 -6.82 -50.53
N ALA A 27 -41.10 -6.02 -51.54
CA ALA A 27 -41.36 -4.58 -51.37
C ALA A 27 -42.68 -4.30 -50.63
N THR A 28 -43.69 -5.17 -50.76
CA THR A 28 -44.99 -5.02 -50.10
C THR A 28 -45.16 -5.89 -48.84
N PHE A 29 -44.14 -6.66 -48.46
CA PHE A 29 -44.21 -7.56 -47.32
C PHE A 29 -44.23 -6.78 -46.01
N ASP A 30 -45.23 -7.05 -45.17
CA ASP A 30 -45.28 -6.51 -43.81
C ASP A 30 -44.34 -7.30 -42.89
N TRP A 31 -43.16 -6.73 -42.66
CA TRP A 31 -42.10 -7.32 -41.85
C TRP A 31 -42.50 -7.52 -40.38
N ASN A 32 -43.50 -6.79 -39.88
CA ASN A 32 -44.01 -6.99 -38.52
C ASN A 32 -44.61 -8.39 -38.31
N ARG A 33 -45.04 -9.08 -39.38
CA ARG A 33 -45.53 -10.46 -39.31
C ARG A 33 -44.46 -11.46 -38.89
N LEU A 34 -43.18 -11.13 -39.03
CA LEU A 34 -42.07 -11.99 -38.60
C LEU A 34 -41.73 -11.82 -37.11
N LYS A 35 -42.19 -10.76 -36.44
CA LYS A 35 -41.86 -10.49 -35.03
C LYS A 35 -42.14 -11.68 -34.11
N PRO A 36 -43.32 -12.35 -34.15
CA PRO A 36 -43.56 -13.50 -33.26
C PRO A 36 -42.56 -14.64 -33.46
N THR A 37 -42.22 -14.95 -34.72
CA THR A 37 -41.26 -16.01 -35.06
C THR A 37 -39.84 -15.65 -34.67
N ILE A 38 -39.42 -14.40 -34.90
CA ILE A 38 -38.11 -13.89 -34.46
C ILE A 38 -38.04 -13.91 -32.94
N ASN A 39 -39.05 -13.36 -32.25
CA ASN A 39 -39.12 -13.32 -30.79
C ASN A 39 -39.00 -14.72 -30.19
N GLN A 40 -39.76 -15.69 -30.72
CA GLN A 40 -39.70 -17.08 -30.24
C GLN A 40 -38.34 -17.74 -30.49
N LYS A 41 -37.79 -17.62 -31.71
CA LYS A 41 -36.51 -18.26 -32.06
C LYS A 41 -35.34 -17.66 -31.30
N VAL A 42 -35.27 -16.34 -31.20
CA VAL A 42 -34.20 -15.63 -30.47
C VAL A 42 -34.32 -15.90 -28.97
N SER A 43 -35.54 -15.91 -28.42
CA SER A 43 -35.73 -16.25 -27.00
C SER A 43 -35.30 -17.68 -26.68
N ALA A 44 -35.63 -18.63 -27.57
CA ALA A 44 -35.24 -20.02 -27.42
C ALA A 44 -33.71 -20.20 -27.51
N GLU A 45 -33.06 -19.54 -28.47
CA GLU A 45 -31.61 -19.66 -28.66
C GLU A 45 -30.82 -18.99 -27.53
N LEU A 46 -31.24 -17.80 -27.07
CA LEU A 46 -30.57 -17.06 -25.99
C LEU A 46 -30.97 -17.53 -24.58
N ASN A 47 -31.91 -18.47 -24.50
CA ASN A 47 -32.50 -19.00 -23.27
C ASN A 47 -32.98 -17.89 -22.31
N ARG A 48 -33.59 -16.83 -22.87
CA ARG A 48 -34.10 -15.66 -22.13
C ARG A 48 -35.14 -14.90 -22.95
N PRO A 49 -36.05 -14.12 -22.33
CA PRO A 49 -37.07 -13.39 -23.06
C PRO A 49 -36.46 -12.35 -24.03
N PHE A 50 -36.86 -12.39 -25.29
CA PHE A 50 -36.52 -11.38 -26.29
C PHE A 50 -37.77 -10.93 -27.04
N ALA A 51 -37.95 -9.62 -27.21
CA ALA A 51 -39.09 -9.06 -27.91
C ALA A 51 -38.73 -7.80 -28.69
N ILE A 52 -39.11 -7.77 -29.98
CA ILE A 52 -39.28 -6.54 -30.75
C ILE A 52 -40.71 -6.08 -30.52
N ARG A 53 -40.92 -4.98 -29.78
CA ARG A 53 -42.25 -4.45 -29.47
C ARG A 53 -42.71 -3.38 -30.47
N GLY A 54 -41.76 -2.59 -30.98
CA GLY A 54 -42.00 -1.52 -31.94
C GLY A 54 -42.09 -2.00 -33.40
N ASP A 55 -41.95 -1.07 -34.34
CA ASP A 55 -41.94 -1.36 -35.78
C ASP A 55 -40.68 -2.14 -36.18
N LEU A 56 -40.86 -3.16 -37.02
CA LEU A 56 -39.79 -3.86 -37.73
C LEU A 56 -40.00 -3.61 -39.21
N GLY A 57 -39.05 -2.96 -39.86
CA GLY A 57 -39.14 -2.62 -41.28
C GLY A 57 -37.84 -2.85 -42.03
N VAL A 58 -37.97 -2.94 -43.35
CA VAL A 58 -36.83 -3.04 -44.27
C VAL A 58 -37.03 -2.07 -45.42
N VAL A 59 -36.07 -1.18 -45.59
CA VAL A 59 -36.00 -0.23 -46.71
C VAL A 59 -34.92 -0.71 -47.68
N TRP A 60 -35.26 -0.83 -48.96
CA TRP A 60 -34.32 -1.27 -49.98
C TRP A 60 -33.79 -0.07 -50.75
N GLU A 61 -32.49 0.22 -50.64
CA GLU A 61 -31.87 1.35 -51.32
C GLU A 61 -30.65 0.92 -52.13
N ARG A 62 -30.35 1.65 -53.20
CA ARG A 62 -29.13 1.40 -53.98
C ARG A 62 -27.93 1.98 -53.27
N GLN A 63 -26.91 1.16 -53.09
CA GLN A 63 -25.67 1.61 -52.46
C GLN A 63 -24.84 2.43 -53.45
N LYS A 64 -24.80 3.75 -53.26
CA LYS A 64 -24.12 4.70 -54.16
C LYS A 64 -22.60 4.51 -54.24
N GLN A 65 -22.02 3.83 -53.26
CA GLN A 65 -20.58 3.56 -53.16
C GLN A 65 -20.13 2.32 -53.97
N GLU A 66 -21.08 1.46 -54.37
CA GLU A 66 -20.78 0.31 -55.23
C GLU A 66 -20.57 0.77 -56.68
N THR A 67 -19.67 0.10 -57.39
CA THR A 67 -19.33 0.43 -58.79
C THR A 67 -19.75 -0.69 -59.75
N GLY A 68 -19.99 -0.33 -61.02
CA GLY A 68 -20.39 -1.29 -62.05
C GLY A 68 -21.79 -1.89 -61.83
N TRP A 69 -21.98 -3.16 -62.20
CA TRP A 69 -23.28 -3.84 -62.14
C TRP A 69 -23.80 -4.05 -60.71
N ARG A 70 -22.91 -4.09 -59.70
CA ARG A 70 -23.28 -4.31 -58.29
C ARG A 70 -24.10 -3.15 -57.71
N SER A 71 -23.90 -1.93 -58.22
CA SER A 71 -24.68 -0.73 -57.84
C SER A 71 -26.18 -0.85 -58.15
N TRP A 72 -26.57 -1.77 -59.04
CA TRP A 72 -27.97 -2.03 -59.39
C TRP A 72 -28.68 -2.94 -58.40
N VAL A 73 -27.95 -3.63 -57.51
CA VAL A 73 -28.50 -4.50 -56.48
C VAL A 73 -28.85 -3.64 -55.25
N PRO A 74 -30.13 -3.49 -54.89
CA PRO A 74 -30.52 -2.76 -53.68
C PRO A 74 -30.07 -3.52 -52.43
N TRP A 75 -29.60 -2.79 -51.43
CA TRP A 75 -29.24 -3.32 -50.12
C TRP A 75 -30.42 -3.15 -49.16
N PRO A 76 -30.73 -4.17 -48.35
CA PRO A 76 -31.74 -4.03 -47.30
C PRO A 76 -31.16 -3.30 -46.09
N HIS A 77 -31.79 -2.18 -45.76
CA HIS A 77 -31.62 -1.43 -44.53
C HIS A 77 -32.74 -1.85 -43.57
N VAL A 78 -32.40 -2.62 -42.55
CA VAL A 78 -33.33 -3.13 -41.55
C VAL A 78 -33.36 -2.14 -40.39
N HIS A 79 -34.55 -1.73 -39.96
CA HIS A 79 -34.74 -1.02 -38.70
C HIS A 79 -35.69 -1.81 -37.79
N ALA A 80 -35.40 -1.79 -36.50
CA ALA A 80 -36.22 -2.42 -35.48
C ALA A 80 -36.32 -1.50 -34.26
N GLU A 81 -37.54 -1.24 -33.81
CA GLU A 81 -37.83 -0.33 -32.69
C GLU A 81 -38.24 -1.09 -31.42
N ASP A 82 -37.91 -0.49 -30.28
CA ASP A 82 -38.27 -0.95 -28.94
C ASP A 82 -37.96 -2.45 -28.71
N ILE A 83 -36.68 -2.79 -28.87
CA ILE A 83 -36.15 -4.13 -28.64
C ILE A 83 -35.83 -4.31 -27.16
N ILE A 84 -36.32 -5.39 -26.58
CA ILE A 84 -36.04 -5.79 -25.20
C ILE A 84 -35.38 -7.15 -25.17
N LEU A 85 -34.32 -7.24 -24.37
CA LEU A 85 -33.74 -8.49 -23.89
C LEU A 85 -33.94 -8.57 -22.38
N GLY A 86 -34.55 -9.65 -21.92
CA GLY A 86 -34.71 -9.98 -20.51
C GLY A 86 -33.50 -10.69 -19.91
N ASN A 87 -33.58 -10.97 -18.62
CA ASN A 87 -32.61 -11.76 -17.89
C ASN A 87 -32.85 -13.26 -18.06
N PRO A 88 -31.84 -14.11 -17.76
CA PRO A 88 -32.09 -15.54 -17.55
C PRO A 88 -33.04 -15.76 -16.35
N PRO A 89 -33.71 -16.93 -16.25
CA PRO A 89 -34.74 -17.20 -15.23
C PRO A 89 -34.29 -17.00 -13.78
N ASP A 90 -33.00 -17.18 -13.49
CA ASP A 90 -32.42 -17.12 -12.14
C ASP A 90 -32.11 -15.70 -11.63
N ILE A 91 -32.43 -14.67 -12.42
CA ILE A 91 -32.15 -13.25 -12.13
C ILE A 91 -33.48 -12.48 -12.22
N PRO A 92 -33.70 -11.45 -11.37
CA PRO A 92 -34.96 -10.70 -11.33
C PRO A 92 -35.47 -10.27 -12.72
N GLU A 93 -36.79 -10.28 -12.90
CA GLU A 93 -37.48 -9.86 -14.13
C GLU A 93 -37.40 -8.33 -14.36
N VAL A 94 -36.19 -7.83 -14.55
CA VAL A 94 -35.91 -6.50 -15.07
C VAL A 94 -35.33 -6.63 -16.48
N THR A 95 -35.51 -5.60 -17.30
CA THR A 95 -34.92 -5.54 -18.63
C THR A 95 -33.39 -5.52 -18.53
N MET A 96 -32.73 -6.47 -19.19
CA MET A 96 -31.27 -6.55 -19.30
C MET A 96 -30.77 -5.55 -20.35
N VAL A 97 -31.37 -5.53 -21.53
CA VAL A 97 -31.00 -4.61 -22.60
C VAL A 97 -32.27 -4.02 -23.19
N HIS A 98 -32.30 -2.69 -23.31
CA HIS A 98 -33.32 -1.95 -24.04
C HIS A 98 -32.65 -1.19 -25.18
N LEU A 99 -33.11 -1.43 -26.40
CA LEU A 99 -32.67 -0.72 -27.60
C LEU A 99 -33.89 -0.02 -28.20
N PRO A 100 -34.07 1.29 -27.94
CA PRO A 100 -35.14 2.09 -28.53
C PRO A 100 -35.22 1.96 -30.06
N ARG A 101 -34.08 1.95 -30.75
CA ARG A 101 -34.01 1.72 -32.19
C ARG A 101 -32.68 1.10 -32.58
N VAL A 102 -32.74 0.12 -33.48
CA VAL A 102 -31.58 -0.51 -34.11
C VAL A 102 -31.73 -0.39 -35.60
N GLU A 103 -30.66 0.07 -36.27
CA GLU A 103 -30.57 0.12 -37.73
C GLU A 103 -29.38 -0.70 -38.17
N ALA A 104 -29.56 -1.55 -39.17
CA ALA A 104 -28.48 -2.38 -39.70
C ALA A 104 -28.64 -2.51 -41.21
N THR A 105 -27.52 -2.63 -41.91
CA THR A 105 -27.53 -2.93 -43.35
C THR A 105 -26.89 -4.28 -43.58
N LEU A 106 -27.50 -5.11 -44.44
CA LEU A 106 -26.94 -6.41 -44.83
C LEU A 106 -26.41 -6.34 -46.26
N ALA A 107 -25.26 -6.96 -46.52
CA ALA A 107 -24.72 -7.11 -47.86
C ALA A 107 -25.34 -8.32 -48.59
N PRO A 108 -26.28 -8.13 -49.54
CA PRO A 108 -27.04 -9.25 -50.11
C PRO A 108 -26.18 -10.20 -50.94
N LEU A 109 -25.15 -9.69 -51.63
CA LEU A 109 -24.26 -10.50 -52.44
C LEU A 109 -23.35 -11.41 -51.60
N ALA A 110 -23.05 -11.04 -50.35
CA ALA A 110 -22.26 -11.86 -49.45
C ALA A 110 -23.02 -13.12 -48.99
N LEU A 111 -24.35 -13.11 -49.05
CA LEU A 111 -25.16 -14.28 -48.74
C LEU A 111 -24.92 -15.44 -49.74
N LEU A 112 -24.52 -15.13 -50.98
CA LEU A 112 -24.18 -16.14 -51.99
C LEU A 112 -22.91 -16.92 -51.64
N THR A 113 -21.99 -16.31 -50.89
CA THR A 113 -20.79 -16.96 -50.34
C THR A 113 -21.03 -17.52 -48.94
N LYS A 114 -22.29 -17.56 -48.49
CA LYS A 114 -22.70 -17.95 -47.13
C LYS A 114 -22.08 -17.05 -46.05
N THR A 115 -21.97 -15.76 -46.31
CA THR A 115 -21.48 -14.78 -45.35
C THR A 115 -22.59 -13.79 -45.02
N VAL A 116 -22.99 -13.76 -43.75
CA VAL A 116 -23.86 -12.70 -43.21
C VAL A 116 -22.96 -11.51 -42.89
N TRP A 117 -22.86 -10.58 -43.84
CA TRP A 117 -22.01 -9.39 -43.69
C TRP A 117 -22.84 -8.14 -43.42
N LEU A 118 -22.59 -7.51 -42.28
CA LEU A 118 -23.16 -6.22 -41.89
C LEU A 118 -22.05 -5.15 -41.92
N PRO A 119 -22.05 -4.19 -42.86
CA PRO A 119 -21.04 -3.14 -42.87
C PRO A 119 -21.16 -2.20 -41.66
N TRP A 120 -22.37 -2.02 -41.14
CA TRP A 120 -22.60 -1.25 -39.92
C TRP A 120 -23.89 -1.67 -39.23
N ILE A 121 -23.89 -1.50 -37.92
CA ILE A 121 -25.08 -1.50 -37.06
C ILE A 121 -25.07 -0.21 -36.23
N LYS A 122 -26.22 0.45 -36.13
CA LYS A 122 -26.42 1.67 -35.35
C LYS A 122 -27.44 1.40 -34.25
N LEU A 123 -27.07 1.69 -33.00
CA LEU A 123 -27.93 1.58 -31.83
C LEU A 123 -28.28 2.99 -31.36
N GLU A 124 -29.57 3.31 -31.25
CA GLU A 124 -30.04 4.57 -30.66
C GLU A 124 -30.33 4.37 -29.18
N LYS A 125 -29.65 5.14 -28.35
CA LYS A 125 -29.75 5.19 -26.89
C LYS A 125 -29.76 3.81 -26.20
N PRO A 126 -28.75 2.95 -26.44
CA PRO A 126 -28.72 1.64 -25.82
C PRO A 126 -28.64 1.74 -24.30
N ASP A 127 -29.54 1.05 -23.60
CA ASP A 127 -29.55 0.93 -22.14
C ASP A 127 -29.32 -0.53 -21.76
N ALA A 128 -28.24 -0.80 -21.04
CA ALA A 128 -27.86 -2.12 -20.58
C ALA A 128 -27.78 -2.17 -19.05
N ARG A 129 -28.32 -3.22 -18.45
CA ARG A 129 -28.25 -3.50 -17.02
C ARG A 129 -27.55 -4.83 -16.80
N LEU A 130 -26.37 -4.77 -16.20
CA LEU A 130 -25.53 -5.91 -15.88
C LEU A 130 -25.75 -6.28 -14.41
N ILE A 131 -26.17 -7.51 -14.15
CA ILE A 131 -26.50 -8.00 -12.80
C ILE A 131 -25.69 -9.25 -12.51
N ARG A 132 -24.97 -9.27 -11.37
CA ARG A 132 -24.33 -10.47 -10.82
C ARG A 132 -24.69 -10.68 -9.37
N LEU A 133 -25.29 -11.84 -9.11
CA LEU A 133 -25.73 -12.26 -7.77
C LEU A 133 -24.67 -13.14 -7.09
N SER A 134 -23.92 -13.91 -7.87
CA SER A 134 -22.81 -14.76 -7.40
C SER A 134 -21.82 -15.03 -8.55
N GLU A 135 -20.65 -15.62 -8.27
CA GLU A 135 -19.61 -15.89 -9.29
C GLU A 135 -20.12 -16.66 -10.52
N LYS A 136 -21.16 -17.50 -10.35
CA LYS A 136 -21.74 -18.31 -11.42
C LYS A 136 -23.08 -17.80 -11.92
N ASN A 137 -23.67 -16.81 -11.26
CA ASN A 137 -25.00 -16.31 -11.60
C ASN A 137 -24.92 -14.82 -11.97
N ASN A 138 -24.91 -14.57 -13.27
CA ASN A 138 -24.91 -13.24 -13.87
C ASN A 138 -25.74 -13.23 -15.17
N ASN A 139 -26.14 -12.04 -15.63
CA ASN A 139 -26.96 -11.92 -16.84
C ASN A 139 -26.17 -11.72 -18.14
N TRP A 140 -24.85 -11.52 -18.10
CA TRP A 140 -24.01 -11.27 -19.29
C TRP A 140 -23.34 -12.51 -19.85
N THR A 141 -23.37 -13.64 -19.15
CA THR A 141 -23.01 -14.95 -19.68
C THR A 141 -24.19 -15.51 -20.48
N PHE A 142 -23.94 -15.88 -21.73
CA PHE A 142 -24.93 -16.49 -22.62
C PHE A 142 -24.58 -17.96 -22.81
N ASN A 143 -25.52 -18.84 -22.47
CA ASN A 143 -25.45 -20.26 -22.80
C ASN A 143 -26.46 -20.47 -23.92
N LEU A 144 -25.96 -20.64 -25.15
CA LEU A 144 -26.82 -20.82 -26.31
C LEU A 144 -27.40 -22.24 -26.30
N ALA A 145 -28.60 -22.41 -26.87
CA ALA A 145 -29.29 -23.70 -26.91
C ALA A 145 -28.46 -24.85 -27.54
N ASN A 146 -27.47 -24.52 -28.36
CA ASN A 146 -26.57 -25.47 -29.01
C ASN A 146 -25.22 -25.69 -28.29
N ASP A 147 -24.91 -24.97 -27.21
CA ASP A 147 -23.62 -25.12 -26.50
C ASP A 147 -23.47 -26.48 -25.79
N ASP A 148 -24.59 -27.15 -25.48
CA ASP A 148 -24.62 -28.49 -24.86
C ASP A 148 -24.46 -29.65 -25.88
N ASN A 149 -24.37 -29.37 -27.19
CA ASN A 149 -24.10 -30.39 -28.20
C ASN A 149 -22.63 -30.84 -28.12
N LYS A 150 -22.36 -31.83 -27.27
CA LYS A 150 -21.05 -32.51 -27.10
C LYS A 150 -20.69 -33.47 -28.25
N ASP A 151 -21.30 -33.32 -29.42
CA ASP A 151 -20.93 -34.10 -30.61
C ASP A 151 -19.65 -33.50 -31.23
N ALA A 152 -18.50 -34.11 -30.93
CA ALA A 152 -17.20 -33.74 -31.50
C ALA A 152 -17.14 -33.81 -33.05
N ASN A 153 -18.18 -34.37 -33.69
CA ASN A 153 -18.35 -34.50 -35.14
C ASN A 153 -19.41 -33.55 -35.73
N ALA A 154 -20.03 -32.67 -34.94
CA ALA A 154 -20.95 -31.66 -35.45
C ALA A 154 -20.20 -30.71 -36.39
N LYS A 155 -20.57 -30.70 -37.68
CA LYS A 155 -19.93 -29.81 -38.66
C LYS A 155 -20.24 -28.36 -38.27
N PRO A 156 -19.23 -27.47 -38.18
CA PRO A 156 -19.48 -26.05 -37.96
C PRO A 156 -20.40 -25.52 -39.06
N SER A 157 -21.21 -24.51 -38.72
CA SER A 157 -22.11 -23.88 -39.67
C SER A 157 -21.34 -23.48 -40.93
N ALA A 158 -21.89 -23.80 -42.10
CA ALA A 158 -21.32 -23.37 -43.38
C ALA A 158 -21.45 -21.84 -43.59
N TRP A 159 -22.12 -21.14 -42.66
CA TRP A 159 -22.28 -19.69 -42.68
C TRP A 159 -21.23 -19.00 -41.81
N SER A 160 -20.65 -17.92 -42.33
CA SER A 160 -19.77 -17.00 -41.60
C SER A 160 -20.51 -15.69 -41.29
N PHE A 161 -20.09 -14.99 -40.25
CA PHE A 161 -20.64 -13.68 -39.86
C PHE A 161 -19.53 -12.64 -39.84
N GLN A 162 -19.78 -11.48 -40.46
CA GLN A 162 -18.85 -10.36 -40.49
C GLN A 162 -19.60 -9.07 -40.12
N LEU A 163 -19.02 -8.26 -39.23
CA LEU A 163 -19.53 -6.96 -38.84
C LEU A 163 -18.39 -5.95 -38.83
N ASP A 164 -18.50 -4.89 -39.63
CA ASP A 164 -17.40 -3.93 -39.78
C ASP A 164 -17.50 -2.75 -38.81
N ASN A 165 -18.69 -2.21 -38.54
CA ASN A 165 -18.83 -1.03 -37.67
C ASN A 165 -20.00 -1.15 -36.69
N ILE A 166 -19.76 -0.73 -35.44
CA ILE A 166 -20.81 -0.55 -34.43
C ILE A 166 -20.87 0.94 -34.10
N LEU A 167 -22.01 1.57 -34.38
CA LEU A 167 -22.29 2.96 -34.14
C LEU A 167 -23.34 3.06 -33.03
N PHE A 168 -23.19 4.00 -32.11
CA PHE A 168 -24.27 4.40 -31.22
C PHE A 168 -24.08 5.87 -30.84
N ASP A 169 -25.17 6.51 -30.44
CA ASP A 169 -25.17 7.87 -29.90
C ASP A 169 -24.80 7.83 -28.41
N GLN A 170 -25.75 7.78 -27.49
CA GLN A 170 -25.51 7.84 -26.05
C GLN A 170 -25.89 6.51 -25.40
N GLY A 171 -24.93 5.82 -24.79
CA GLY A 171 -25.19 4.59 -24.05
C GLY A 171 -25.37 4.80 -22.55
N ARG A 172 -26.19 3.97 -21.92
CA ARG A 172 -26.24 3.81 -20.46
C ARG A 172 -25.93 2.36 -20.10
N ILE A 173 -25.07 2.17 -19.11
CA ILE A 173 -24.76 0.88 -18.52
C ILE A 173 -24.97 0.98 -17.01
N ALA A 174 -25.93 0.26 -16.48
CA ALA A 174 -26.13 0.08 -15.04
C ALA A 174 -25.50 -1.25 -14.60
N ILE A 175 -24.71 -1.24 -13.54
CA ILE A 175 -24.05 -2.42 -12.99
C ILE A 175 -24.55 -2.62 -11.56
N ASP A 176 -25.16 -3.78 -11.27
CA ASP A 176 -25.45 -4.26 -9.93
C ASP A 176 -24.71 -5.57 -9.69
N ASP A 177 -23.57 -5.50 -9.01
CA ASP A 177 -22.70 -6.65 -8.76
C ASP A 177 -22.55 -6.87 -7.25
N LYS A 178 -23.23 -7.91 -6.75
CA LYS A 178 -23.19 -8.29 -5.34
C LYS A 178 -21.86 -8.92 -4.92
N VAL A 179 -21.07 -9.45 -5.87
CA VAL A 179 -19.78 -10.07 -5.59
C VAL A 179 -18.71 -9.01 -5.36
N SER A 180 -18.60 -8.03 -6.27
CA SER A 180 -17.67 -6.91 -6.13
C SER A 180 -18.21 -5.73 -5.30
N LYS A 181 -19.49 -5.81 -4.88
CA LYS A 181 -20.22 -4.73 -4.19
C LYS A 181 -20.23 -3.42 -4.99
N ALA A 182 -20.39 -3.52 -6.30
CA ALA A 182 -20.48 -2.39 -7.21
C ALA A 182 -21.95 -2.10 -7.57
N ASP A 183 -22.36 -0.85 -7.40
CA ASP A 183 -23.65 -0.31 -7.84
C ASP A 183 -23.36 0.97 -8.63
N LEU A 184 -23.23 0.85 -9.95
CA LEU A 184 -22.66 1.89 -10.81
C LEU A 184 -23.55 2.20 -12.01
N GLU A 185 -23.59 3.47 -12.39
CA GLU A 185 -24.13 3.94 -13.66
C GLU A 185 -23.00 4.53 -14.49
N ILE A 186 -22.85 4.04 -15.71
CA ILE A 186 -21.86 4.50 -16.69
C ILE A 186 -22.61 5.04 -17.90
N PHE A 187 -22.39 6.31 -18.20
CA PHE A 187 -22.84 6.96 -19.42
C PHE A 187 -21.72 6.95 -20.44
N VAL A 188 -22.04 6.61 -21.68
CA VAL A 188 -21.09 6.48 -22.79
C VAL A 188 -21.50 7.43 -23.90
N ASP A 189 -20.68 8.44 -24.19
CA ASP A 189 -20.94 9.43 -25.23
C ASP A 189 -19.87 9.36 -26.33
N PRO A 190 -20.19 9.60 -27.61
CA PRO A 190 -19.20 9.66 -28.66
C PRO A 190 -18.45 11.00 -28.56
N LEU A 191 -17.13 10.98 -28.73
CA LEU A 191 -16.31 12.21 -28.67
C LEU A 191 -16.49 13.12 -29.90
N GLY A 192 -17.25 12.66 -30.91
CA GLY A 192 -17.42 13.32 -32.20
C GLY A 192 -16.20 13.12 -33.11
N LYS A 193 -15.07 13.74 -32.76
CA LYS A 193 -13.77 13.51 -33.44
C LYS A 193 -12.93 12.54 -32.61
N PRO A 194 -12.38 11.47 -33.23
CA PRO A 194 -11.43 10.58 -32.54
C PRO A 194 -10.24 11.38 -31.99
N LEU A 195 -9.82 11.07 -30.77
CA LEU A 195 -8.65 11.67 -30.15
C LEU A 195 -7.46 10.72 -30.25
N PRO A 196 -6.34 11.14 -30.86
CA PRO A 196 -5.16 10.30 -30.97
C PRO A 196 -4.61 9.86 -29.62
N PHE A 197 -4.15 8.60 -29.54
CA PHE A 197 -3.57 8.04 -28.31
C PHE A 197 -2.42 8.88 -27.74
N SER A 198 -1.56 9.41 -28.62
CA SER A 198 -0.40 10.22 -28.24
C SER A 198 -0.76 11.59 -27.65
N GLU A 199 -1.91 12.16 -28.02
CA GLU A 199 -2.39 13.43 -27.46
C GLU A 199 -2.91 13.27 -26.03
N VAL A 200 -3.58 12.15 -25.73
CA VAL A 200 -4.12 11.87 -24.40
C VAL A 200 -3.02 11.42 -23.43
N THR A 201 -2.10 10.57 -23.88
CA THR A 201 -1.02 10.01 -23.03
C THR A 201 0.21 10.91 -22.94
N GLY A 202 0.33 11.94 -23.79
CA GLY A 202 1.51 12.79 -23.88
C GLY A 202 2.74 12.09 -24.50
N SER A 203 2.55 10.91 -25.09
CA SER A 203 3.61 10.06 -25.67
C SER A 203 4.03 10.52 -27.07
N LYS A 204 4.62 11.71 -27.19
CA LYS A 204 5.19 12.16 -28.47
C LYS A 204 6.44 11.30 -28.81
N GLY A 205 6.33 10.41 -29.81
CA GLY A 205 7.47 9.75 -30.47
C GLY A 205 7.89 8.35 -30.02
N LYS A 206 7.24 7.71 -29.03
CA LYS A 206 7.48 6.29 -28.66
C LYS A 206 6.32 5.34 -28.98
N ALA A 207 5.09 5.85 -29.03
CA ALA A 207 3.89 5.06 -29.30
C ALA A 207 3.69 4.72 -30.80
N ASP A 208 4.43 5.34 -31.72
CA ASP A 208 4.33 5.09 -33.17
C ASP A 208 4.73 3.67 -33.61
N LYS A 209 5.25 2.83 -32.71
CA LYS A 209 5.62 1.44 -33.03
C LYS A 209 4.47 0.44 -32.88
N GLU A 210 3.44 0.77 -32.10
CA GLU A 210 2.23 -0.05 -31.96
C GLU A 210 1.06 0.74 -32.56
N LYS A 211 0.31 0.14 -33.49
CA LYS A 211 -0.89 0.76 -34.07
C LYS A 211 -2.03 0.77 -33.04
N VAL A 212 -1.87 1.52 -31.95
CA VAL A 212 -2.91 1.72 -30.95
C VAL A 212 -4.03 2.54 -31.58
N GLY A 213 -5.27 2.12 -31.39
CA GLY A 213 -6.42 2.85 -31.91
C GLY A 213 -6.59 4.23 -31.27
N ASP A 214 -7.42 5.08 -31.88
CA ASP A 214 -7.82 6.35 -31.29
C ASP A 214 -8.89 6.16 -30.20
N TYR A 215 -8.98 7.12 -29.29
CA TYR A 215 -10.11 7.22 -28.37
C TYR A 215 -11.34 7.73 -29.12
N VAL A 216 -12.46 7.00 -29.01
CA VAL A 216 -13.70 7.30 -29.75
C VAL A 216 -14.85 7.65 -28.80
N PHE A 217 -14.86 7.09 -27.59
CA PHE A 217 -15.94 7.30 -26.62
C PHE A 217 -15.43 7.94 -25.33
N GLY A 218 -16.22 8.83 -24.77
CA GLY A 218 -16.11 9.35 -23.42
C GLY A 218 -17.02 8.58 -22.46
N LEU A 219 -16.57 8.42 -21.23
CA LEU A 219 -17.29 7.74 -20.16
C LEU A 219 -17.51 8.69 -18.99
N LYS A 220 -18.68 8.61 -18.36
CA LYS A 220 -18.96 9.21 -17.05
C LYS A 220 -19.56 8.16 -16.13
N ALA A 221 -18.91 7.89 -15.02
CA ALA A 221 -19.33 6.90 -14.04
C ALA A 221 -19.76 7.57 -12.72
N GLN A 222 -20.84 7.09 -12.12
CA GLN A 222 -21.30 7.50 -10.79
C GLN A 222 -21.95 6.31 -10.06
N GLY A 223 -21.91 6.30 -8.74
CA GLY A 223 -22.57 5.26 -7.95
C GLY A 223 -21.85 4.97 -6.65
N ARG A 224 -21.77 3.69 -6.26
CA ARG A 224 -21.06 3.22 -5.08
C ARG A 224 -20.23 1.99 -5.39
N TYR A 225 -19.06 1.90 -4.76
CA TYR A 225 -18.18 0.73 -4.81
C TYR A 225 -17.73 0.39 -3.39
N ASN A 226 -17.92 -0.85 -2.97
CA ASN A 226 -17.68 -1.29 -1.58
C ASN A 226 -18.37 -0.40 -0.52
N GLY A 227 -19.47 0.26 -0.88
CA GLY A 227 -20.22 1.15 0.01
C GLY A 227 -19.77 2.62 -0.04
N GLU A 228 -18.60 2.92 -0.59
CA GLU A 228 -18.11 4.30 -0.76
C GLU A 228 -18.66 4.93 -2.04
N PRO A 229 -18.96 6.25 -2.06
CA PRO A 229 -19.41 6.94 -3.26
C PRO A 229 -18.29 6.97 -4.30
N LEU A 230 -18.63 6.58 -5.53
CA LEU A 230 -17.72 6.55 -6.67
C LEU A 230 -18.17 7.56 -7.73
N THR A 231 -17.23 8.37 -8.22
CA THR A 231 -17.45 9.25 -9.39
C THR A 231 -16.21 9.23 -10.28
N GLY A 232 -16.40 9.31 -11.59
CA GLY A 232 -15.28 9.32 -12.50
C GLY A 232 -15.63 9.64 -13.94
N THR A 233 -14.59 9.88 -14.72
CA THR A 233 -14.67 10.08 -16.16
C THR A 233 -13.59 9.26 -16.84
N GLY A 234 -13.79 8.91 -18.10
CA GLY A 234 -12.79 8.17 -18.86
C GLY A 234 -12.97 8.31 -20.35
N LYS A 235 -12.07 7.68 -21.09
CA LYS A 235 -12.12 7.55 -22.54
C LYS A 235 -11.69 6.14 -22.94
N ILE A 236 -12.32 5.61 -23.98
CA ILE A 236 -12.02 4.28 -24.51
C ILE A 236 -11.96 4.29 -26.04
N GLY A 237 -11.29 3.29 -26.59
CA GLY A 237 -11.20 3.05 -28.02
C GLY A 237 -12.53 2.67 -28.67
N GLY A 238 -12.53 2.61 -30.00
CA GLY A 238 -13.68 2.16 -30.79
C GLY A 238 -14.04 0.69 -30.52
N MET A 239 -15.34 0.35 -30.53
CA MET A 239 -15.85 -0.99 -30.18
C MET A 239 -15.33 -2.11 -31.08
N LEU A 240 -14.91 -1.81 -32.32
CA LEU A 240 -14.36 -2.81 -33.23
C LEU A 240 -13.00 -3.33 -32.76
N ALA A 241 -12.18 -2.48 -32.13
CA ALA A 241 -10.88 -2.87 -31.59
C ALA A 241 -11.01 -3.92 -30.46
N LEU A 242 -12.20 -4.08 -29.86
CA LEU A 242 -12.45 -5.16 -28.90
C LEU A 242 -12.41 -6.55 -29.54
N ARG A 243 -12.67 -6.67 -30.85
CA ARG A 243 -12.68 -7.97 -31.57
C ARG A 243 -11.37 -8.30 -32.27
N GLY A 244 -10.50 -7.30 -32.48
CA GLY A 244 -9.24 -7.50 -33.17
C GLY A 244 -8.23 -8.24 -32.30
N GLU A 245 -7.91 -9.48 -32.64
CA GLU A 245 -6.82 -10.21 -31.97
C GLU A 245 -5.49 -9.43 -32.13
N GLY A 246 -4.77 -9.24 -31.03
CA GLY A 246 -3.50 -8.53 -30.98
C GLY A 246 -3.59 -7.01 -31.17
N THR A 247 -4.79 -6.41 -31.18
CA THR A 247 -4.94 -4.96 -31.31
C THR A 247 -5.01 -4.30 -29.91
N PRO A 248 -4.04 -3.42 -29.53
CA PRO A 248 -4.09 -2.74 -28.25
C PRO A 248 -5.30 -1.82 -28.15
N PHE A 249 -6.12 -2.01 -27.12
CA PHE A 249 -7.32 -1.22 -26.88
C PHE A 249 -7.00 -0.04 -25.95
N PRO A 250 -7.09 1.22 -26.42
CA PRO A 250 -6.73 2.38 -25.61
C PRO A 250 -7.78 2.61 -24.53
N VAL A 251 -7.29 2.83 -23.30
CA VAL A 251 -8.12 3.15 -22.13
C VAL A 251 -7.53 4.33 -21.39
N GLN A 252 -8.42 5.14 -20.81
CA GLN A 252 -8.08 6.22 -19.90
C GLN A 252 -9.22 6.38 -18.90
N ALA A 253 -8.88 6.54 -17.63
CA ALA A 253 -9.88 6.84 -16.60
C ALA A 253 -9.28 7.73 -15.51
N ASP A 254 -10.15 8.49 -14.85
CA ASP A 254 -9.88 9.25 -13.63
C ASP A 254 -11.13 9.15 -12.77
N PHE A 255 -11.03 8.42 -11.66
CA PHE A 255 -12.14 8.21 -10.75
C PHE A 255 -11.72 8.37 -9.29
N ARG A 256 -12.70 8.69 -8.46
CA ARG A 256 -12.57 8.86 -7.01
C ARG A 256 -13.56 7.95 -6.32
N SER A 257 -13.09 7.24 -5.30
CA SER A 257 -13.89 6.45 -4.37
C SER A 257 -13.50 6.86 -2.95
N GLY A 258 -14.42 7.49 -2.22
CA GLY A 258 -14.08 8.12 -0.94
C GLY A 258 -12.95 9.16 -1.10
N ASN A 259 -11.87 9.01 -0.35
CA ASN A 259 -10.68 9.88 -0.42
C ASN A 259 -9.60 9.38 -1.38
N THR A 260 -9.82 8.24 -2.03
CA THR A 260 -8.87 7.63 -2.96
C THR A 260 -9.18 8.07 -4.39
N ARG A 261 -8.17 8.55 -5.10
CA ARG A 261 -8.23 8.84 -6.54
C ARG A 261 -7.32 7.88 -7.28
N VAL A 262 -7.85 7.33 -8.37
CA VAL A 262 -7.10 6.52 -9.32
C VAL A 262 -7.23 7.15 -10.69
N ALA A 263 -6.10 7.42 -11.32
CA ALA A 263 -6.06 7.87 -12.69
C ALA A 263 -5.10 7.00 -13.49
N PHE A 264 -5.52 6.57 -14.67
CA PHE A 264 -4.66 5.79 -15.55
C PHE A 264 -4.91 6.10 -17.02
N ASP A 265 -3.89 5.86 -17.82
CA ASP A 265 -3.93 5.90 -19.28
C ASP A 265 -3.01 4.83 -19.85
N GLY A 266 -3.41 4.20 -20.96
CA GLY A 266 -2.62 3.13 -21.57
C GLY A 266 -3.46 2.20 -22.41
N VAL A 267 -3.06 0.92 -22.47
CA VAL A 267 -3.67 -0.07 -23.35
C VAL A 267 -4.05 -1.35 -22.63
N VAL A 268 -5.13 -1.98 -23.10
CA VAL A 268 -5.53 -3.35 -22.76
C VAL A 268 -5.23 -4.23 -23.98
N ASN A 269 -4.46 -5.28 -23.77
CA ASN A 269 -4.12 -6.25 -24.81
C ASN A 269 -5.15 -7.38 -24.80
N ASP A 270 -5.65 -7.75 -25.98
CA ASP A 270 -6.66 -8.79 -26.17
C ASP A 270 -7.84 -8.66 -25.16
N PRO A 271 -8.63 -7.58 -25.21
CA PRO A 271 -9.63 -7.27 -24.18
C PRO A 271 -10.67 -8.39 -23.99
N MET A 272 -11.00 -9.15 -25.04
CA MET A 272 -11.91 -10.31 -24.95
C MET A 272 -11.30 -11.52 -24.21
N LYS A 273 -9.97 -11.63 -24.15
CA LYS A 273 -9.24 -12.69 -23.45
C LYS A 273 -8.54 -12.18 -22.18
N MET A 274 -8.67 -10.89 -21.86
CA MET A 274 -7.94 -10.18 -20.81
C MET A 274 -6.42 -10.46 -20.85
N GLY A 275 -5.82 -10.44 -22.03
CA GLY A 275 -4.42 -10.87 -22.25
C GLY A 275 -3.36 -10.05 -21.48
N GLY A 276 -3.72 -8.86 -21.01
CA GLY A 276 -2.94 -8.06 -20.07
C GLY A 276 -3.22 -6.56 -20.21
N VAL A 277 -2.61 -5.76 -19.36
CA VAL A 277 -2.68 -4.29 -19.43
C VAL A 277 -1.30 -3.67 -19.33
N ASP A 278 -1.13 -2.52 -19.96
CA ASP A 278 0.05 -1.67 -19.85
C ASP A 278 -0.40 -0.23 -19.66
N LEU A 279 -0.35 0.24 -18.41
CA LEU A 279 -0.96 1.48 -17.97
C LEU A 279 0.09 2.36 -17.30
N ARG A 280 0.07 3.66 -17.59
CA ARG A 280 0.56 4.64 -16.63
C ARG A 280 -0.51 4.81 -15.56
N LEU A 281 -0.13 4.63 -14.30
CA LEU A 281 -1.04 4.56 -13.18
C LEU A 281 -0.64 5.56 -12.11
N LYS A 282 -1.62 6.35 -11.68
CA LYS A 282 -1.50 7.31 -10.59
C LYS A 282 -2.48 6.97 -9.48
N PHE A 283 -1.96 6.83 -8.27
CA PHE A 283 -2.76 6.65 -7.06
C PHE A 283 -2.52 7.81 -6.12
N SER A 284 -3.58 8.28 -5.46
CA SER A 284 -3.44 9.18 -4.32
C SER A 284 -4.57 8.94 -3.32
N GLY A 285 -4.29 9.09 -2.04
CA GLY A 285 -5.28 8.94 -0.97
C GLY A 285 -4.77 9.47 0.36
N ASP A 286 -5.61 9.41 1.40
CA ASP A 286 -5.24 9.85 2.74
C ASP A 286 -4.38 8.82 3.51
N SER A 287 -4.47 7.53 3.17
CA SER A 287 -3.66 6.44 3.73
C SER A 287 -3.53 5.30 2.71
N LEU A 288 -2.33 4.69 2.59
CA LEU A 288 -2.15 3.45 1.82
C LEU A 288 -3.07 2.31 2.30
N GLY A 289 -3.40 2.28 3.58
CA GLY A 289 -4.31 1.28 4.14
C GLY A 289 -5.72 1.31 3.55
N ASP A 290 -6.14 2.45 2.98
CA ASP A 290 -7.45 2.60 2.34
C ASP A 290 -7.49 1.96 0.93
N LEU A 291 -6.34 1.58 0.37
CA LEU A 291 -6.27 0.88 -0.92
C LEU A 291 -6.80 -0.56 -0.84
N TYR A 292 -6.90 -1.15 0.34
CA TYR A 292 -7.39 -2.51 0.51
C TYR A 292 -8.83 -2.66 -0.01
N GLU A 293 -9.70 -1.69 0.29
CA GLU A 293 -11.09 -1.70 -0.18
C GLU A 293 -11.22 -1.54 -1.70
N LEU A 294 -10.19 -0.99 -2.37
CA LEU A 294 -10.23 -0.78 -3.81
C LEU A 294 -9.52 -1.88 -4.60
N THR A 295 -8.40 -2.39 -4.07
CA THR A 295 -7.49 -3.26 -4.82
C THR A 295 -7.35 -4.66 -4.21
N GLY A 296 -7.82 -4.84 -2.97
CA GLY A 296 -7.60 -6.06 -2.18
C GLY A 296 -6.17 -6.23 -1.65
N VAL A 297 -5.26 -5.28 -1.92
CA VAL A 297 -3.87 -5.32 -1.44
C VAL A 297 -3.80 -4.71 -0.04
N LEU A 298 -3.35 -5.50 0.93
CA LEU A 298 -3.20 -5.04 2.32
C LEU A 298 -1.90 -4.24 2.45
N LEU A 299 -2.03 -2.94 2.74
CA LEU A 299 -0.91 -2.03 2.99
C LEU A 299 -1.07 -1.38 4.36
N PRO A 300 0.01 -0.94 4.99
CA PRO A 300 -0.08 -0.33 6.32
C PRO A 300 -0.69 1.07 6.25
N ASP A 301 -1.22 1.54 7.37
CA ASP A 301 -1.69 2.91 7.49
C ASP A 301 -0.52 3.90 7.44
N THR A 302 -0.73 5.00 6.72
CA THR A 302 0.29 6.00 6.43
C THR A 302 -0.32 7.40 6.37
N PRO A 303 0.50 8.47 6.42
CA PRO A 303 0.06 9.79 6.00
C PRO A 303 -0.39 9.81 4.52
N PRO A 304 -1.00 10.91 4.05
CA PRO A 304 -1.45 11.02 2.66
C PRO A 304 -0.35 10.67 1.66
N PHE A 305 -0.70 9.89 0.66
CA PHE A 305 0.25 9.38 -0.32
C PHE A 305 -0.16 9.76 -1.74
N GLU A 306 0.83 9.83 -2.62
CA GLU A 306 0.65 9.92 -4.06
C GLU A 306 1.74 9.12 -4.77
N THR A 307 1.40 8.40 -5.84
CA THR A 307 2.36 7.69 -6.69
C THR A 307 2.00 7.82 -8.17
N ASP A 308 3.00 7.74 -9.03
CA ASP A 308 2.91 7.70 -10.50
C ASP A 308 3.94 6.70 -11.01
N GLY A 309 3.49 5.67 -11.74
CA GLY A 309 4.35 4.62 -12.27
C GLY A 309 3.71 3.87 -13.43
N ARG A 310 4.37 2.83 -13.93
CA ARG A 310 3.85 2.00 -15.03
C ARG A 310 3.41 0.65 -14.48
N LEU A 311 2.12 0.36 -14.58
CA LEU A 311 1.55 -0.94 -14.26
C LEU A 311 1.49 -1.82 -15.52
N VAL A 312 2.18 -2.95 -15.49
CA VAL A 312 2.02 -4.02 -16.47
C VAL A 312 1.38 -5.21 -15.78
N ALA A 313 0.18 -5.62 -16.20
CA ALA A 313 -0.46 -6.78 -15.62
C ALA A 313 -0.70 -7.89 -16.65
N LYS A 314 -0.52 -9.13 -16.20
CA LYS A 314 -0.98 -10.34 -16.90
C LYS A 314 -2.12 -10.91 -16.08
N ILE A 315 -3.31 -10.95 -16.66
CA ILE A 315 -4.52 -11.39 -15.98
C ILE A 315 -4.77 -12.83 -16.41
N ASP A 316 -4.81 -13.73 -15.44
CA ASP A 316 -5.23 -15.12 -15.62
C ASP A 316 -6.16 -15.44 -14.45
N THR A 317 -7.44 -15.64 -14.76
CA THR A 317 -8.49 -15.90 -13.78
C THR A 317 -8.51 -17.34 -13.28
N GLU A 318 -7.84 -18.27 -13.97
CA GLU A 318 -7.80 -19.69 -13.60
C GLU A 318 -6.57 -20.03 -12.76
N LYS A 319 -5.43 -19.37 -13.02
CA LYS A 319 -4.14 -19.63 -12.35
C LYS A 319 -3.77 -18.53 -11.35
N SER A 320 -3.11 -17.49 -11.84
CA SER A 320 -2.60 -16.37 -11.05
C SER A 320 -2.42 -15.17 -11.95
N SER A 321 -2.88 -14.03 -11.45
CA SER A 321 -2.66 -12.74 -12.10
C SER A 321 -1.43 -12.08 -11.50
N VAL A 322 -0.59 -11.48 -12.35
CA VAL A 322 0.65 -10.82 -11.95
C VAL A 322 0.56 -9.35 -12.33
N PHE A 323 0.73 -8.47 -11.35
CA PHE A 323 0.66 -7.02 -11.46
C PHE A 323 2.04 -6.44 -11.14
N ASP A 324 2.72 -5.90 -12.16
CA ASP A 324 4.08 -5.37 -12.04
C ASP A 324 4.05 -3.84 -12.13
N TYR A 325 4.15 -3.17 -10.98
CA TYR A 325 4.18 -1.72 -10.86
C TYR A 325 5.63 -1.22 -10.89
N ARG A 326 6.07 -0.79 -12.07
CA ARG A 326 7.46 -0.49 -12.40
C ARG A 326 7.80 0.96 -12.24
N GLY A 327 8.98 1.20 -11.66
CA GLY A 327 9.65 2.49 -11.63
C GLY A 327 8.77 3.62 -11.12
N PHE A 328 7.91 3.33 -10.14
CA PHE A 328 7.00 4.33 -9.62
C PHE A 328 7.78 5.39 -8.85
N ASN A 329 7.26 6.61 -8.87
CA ASN A 329 7.74 7.74 -8.09
C ASN A 329 6.56 8.32 -7.33
N GLY A 330 6.79 8.82 -6.12
CA GLY A 330 5.71 9.28 -5.29
C GLY A 330 6.17 9.91 -3.98
N ARG A 331 5.21 10.14 -3.10
CA ARG A 331 5.42 10.61 -1.73
C ARG A 331 4.46 9.93 -0.77
N ILE A 332 4.90 9.82 0.48
CA ILE A 332 4.08 9.47 1.64
C ILE A 332 4.35 10.55 2.69
N GLY A 333 3.33 11.35 3.01
CA GLY A 333 3.53 12.58 3.76
C GLY A 333 4.49 13.51 3.01
N ASP A 334 5.56 13.90 3.68
CA ASP A 334 6.62 14.75 3.11
C ASP A 334 7.85 13.92 2.68
N SER A 335 7.80 12.59 2.77
CA SER A 335 8.87 11.66 2.37
C SER A 335 8.71 11.22 0.92
N ASP A 336 9.81 11.20 0.15
CA ASP A 336 9.77 10.67 -1.22
C ASP A 336 9.82 9.14 -1.21
N ILE A 337 9.16 8.50 -2.19
CA ILE A 337 9.14 7.05 -2.34
C ILE A 337 9.22 6.66 -3.81
N HIS A 338 10.01 5.63 -4.10
CA HIS A 338 10.23 5.15 -5.45
C HIS A 338 10.49 3.66 -5.41
N GLY A 339 10.26 2.95 -6.52
CA GLY A 339 10.56 1.53 -6.53
C GLY A 339 9.90 0.76 -7.65
N SER A 340 9.90 -0.56 -7.49
CA SER A 340 9.09 -1.47 -8.28
C SER A 340 8.52 -2.55 -7.37
N LEU A 341 7.24 -2.86 -7.55
CA LEU A 341 6.52 -3.86 -6.77
C LEU A 341 5.78 -4.80 -7.70
N ILE A 342 5.85 -6.09 -7.40
CA ILE A 342 5.12 -7.15 -8.08
C ILE A 342 4.10 -7.72 -7.09
N TYR A 343 2.83 -7.67 -7.47
CA TYR A 343 1.74 -8.31 -6.75
C TYR A 343 1.26 -9.52 -7.55
N THR A 344 1.35 -10.70 -6.97
CA THR A 344 0.90 -11.95 -7.58
C THR A 344 -0.29 -12.50 -6.80
N THR A 345 -1.42 -12.66 -7.48
CA THR A 345 -2.59 -13.33 -6.88
C THR A 345 -2.37 -14.84 -6.85
N GLY A 346 -2.93 -15.52 -5.86
CA GLY A 346 -2.79 -16.96 -5.75
C GLY A 346 -3.35 -17.52 -4.45
N LYS A 347 -3.47 -18.86 -4.41
CA LYS A 347 -3.83 -19.61 -3.19
C LYS A 347 -2.56 -20.21 -2.57
N PRO A 348 -2.46 -20.31 -1.23
CA PRO A 348 -3.47 -19.88 -0.26
C PRO A 348 -3.56 -18.37 -0.07
N ARG A 349 -2.51 -17.61 -0.41
CA ARG A 349 -2.43 -16.16 -0.23
C ARG A 349 -1.74 -15.49 -1.42
N PRO A 350 -2.09 -14.24 -1.75
CA PRO A 350 -1.32 -13.43 -2.67
C PRO A 350 0.05 -13.07 -2.07
N LYS A 351 1.00 -12.68 -2.94
CA LYS A 351 2.34 -12.23 -2.56
C LYS A 351 2.65 -10.85 -3.12
N LEU A 352 3.17 -9.95 -2.28
CA LEU A 352 3.76 -8.67 -2.68
C LEU A 352 5.28 -8.73 -2.57
N GLU A 353 6.03 -8.42 -3.62
CA GLU A 353 7.49 -8.44 -3.59
C GLU A 353 8.12 -7.27 -4.36
N GLY A 354 9.30 -6.83 -3.94
CA GLY A 354 10.05 -5.82 -4.69
C GLY A 354 10.99 -4.95 -3.87
N ASP A 355 11.39 -3.84 -4.49
CA ASP A 355 12.38 -2.90 -3.95
C ASP A 355 11.78 -1.50 -3.88
N VAL A 356 11.87 -0.90 -2.70
CA VAL A 356 11.35 0.43 -2.40
C VAL A 356 12.44 1.28 -1.77
N GLU A 357 12.60 2.50 -2.26
CA GLU A 357 13.62 3.44 -1.81
C GLU A 357 13.02 4.82 -1.54
N SER A 358 13.50 5.46 -0.46
CA SER A 358 13.33 6.88 -0.18
C SER A 358 14.69 7.55 -0.19
N ARG A 359 14.82 8.69 -0.88
CA ARG A 359 16.07 9.47 -0.86
C ARG A 359 16.09 10.39 0.34
N GLN A 360 14.94 10.92 0.72
CA GLN A 360 14.68 11.70 1.91
C GLN A 360 13.44 11.15 2.61
N LEU A 361 13.69 10.45 3.71
CA LEU A 361 12.69 9.85 4.57
C LEU A 361 12.55 10.69 5.82
N ARG A 362 11.35 11.12 6.19
CA ARG A 362 11.13 11.83 7.44
C ARG A 362 10.69 10.83 8.49
N LEU A 363 11.34 10.85 9.65
CA LEU A 363 10.97 9.96 10.74
C LEU A 363 9.51 10.16 11.18
N ALA A 364 9.00 11.38 11.04
CA ALA A 364 7.60 11.70 11.33
C ALA A 364 6.61 10.93 10.44
N ASP A 365 6.94 10.68 9.17
CA ASP A 365 6.04 9.97 8.24
C ASP A 365 6.06 8.46 8.47
N LEU A 366 7.08 7.93 9.14
CA LEU A 366 7.13 6.55 9.62
C LEU A 366 6.30 6.34 10.90
N GLY A 367 5.89 7.41 11.56
CA GLY A 367 5.21 7.39 12.87
C GLY A 367 4.09 6.35 12.96
N PRO A 368 3.08 6.38 12.05
CA PRO A 368 1.98 5.41 12.06
C PRO A 368 2.45 3.95 11.95
N LEU A 369 3.55 3.67 11.25
CA LEU A 369 4.09 2.31 11.09
C LEU A 369 4.71 1.74 12.36
N ILE A 370 5.21 2.61 13.25
CA ILE A 370 5.90 2.23 14.49
C ILE A 370 5.09 2.60 15.75
N GLY A 371 3.85 3.04 15.59
CA GLY A 371 2.96 3.42 16.70
C GLY A 371 3.35 4.72 17.40
N VAL A 372 3.94 5.66 16.66
CA VAL A 372 4.38 6.96 17.18
C VAL A 372 3.58 8.08 16.53
N ASP A 373 2.85 8.81 17.36
CA ASP A 373 2.16 10.03 16.98
C ASP A 373 3.15 11.17 16.68
N SER A 374 3.59 11.27 15.43
CA SER A 374 4.47 12.36 15.01
C SER A 374 4.14 12.84 13.59
N GLY A 375 4.22 14.16 13.36
CA GLY A 375 4.14 14.76 12.02
C GLY A 375 2.88 15.56 11.68
N LYS A 376 3.02 16.42 10.65
CA LYS A 376 1.89 17.11 10.00
C LYS A 376 1.17 16.09 9.12
N GLY A 377 -0.07 15.74 9.44
CA GLY A 377 -0.84 14.72 8.72
C GLY A 377 -1.24 13.51 9.58
N ALA A 378 -0.65 13.36 10.77
CA ALA A 378 -1.04 12.35 11.76
C ALA A 378 -2.53 12.44 12.14
N GLU A 379 -3.16 13.62 12.05
CA GLU A 379 -4.61 13.75 12.27
C GLU A 379 -5.44 13.04 11.20
N LYS A 380 -4.98 12.97 9.95
CA LYS A 380 -5.71 12.31 8.87
C LYS A 380 -5.60 10.79 8.98
N SER A 381 -4.40 10.27 9.27
CA SER A 381 -4.21 8.84 9.55
C SER A 381 -4.98 8.42 10.81
N LYS A 382 -5.00 9.25 11.86
CA LYS A 382 -5.85 9.00 13.03
C LYS A 382 -7.33 8.97 12.69
N ARG A 383 -7.81 9.79 11.75
CA ARG A 383 -9.21 9.75 11.31
C ARG A 383 -9.50 8.48 10.51
N SER A 384 -8.57 7.96 9.70
CA SER A 384 -8.75 6.66 9.03
C SER A 384 -8.78 5.52 10.04
N GLU A 385 -7.87 5.49 11.02
CA GLU A 385 -7.87 4.51 12.13
C GLU A 385 -9.14 4.59 12.99
N GLN A 386 -9.59 5.80 13.34
CA GLN A 386 -10.83 6.02 14.09
C GLN A 386 -12.06 5.53 13.33
N LYS A 387 -12.11 5.72 12.00
CA LYS A 387 -13.18 5.16 11.16
C LYS A 387 -13.18 3.63 11.18
N LYS A 388 -12.00 3.00 11.27
CA LYS A 388 -11.82 1.55 11.37
C LYS A 388 -12.08 1.00 12.79
N GLY A 389 -12.35 1.86 13.78
CA GLY A 389 -12.61 1.47 15.17
C GLY A 389 -11.34 1.14 15.97
N GLU A 390 -10.17 1.41 15.40
CA GLU A 390 -8.85 1.14 15.97
C GLU A 390 -8.46 2.32 16.88
N LYS A 391 -8.92 2.31 18.13
CA LYS A 391 -8.49 3.29 19.15
C LYS A 391 -7.31 2.74 19.92
N SER A 392 -6.11 3.17 19.58
CA SER A 392 -5.00 3.18 20.54
C SER A 392 -4.67 4.62 20.90
N VAL A 393 -4.68 4.92 22.20
CA VAL A 393 -4.31 6.23 22.74
C VAL A 393 -3.05 6.01 23.55
N GLN A 394 -1.93 6.56 23.09
CA GLN A 394 -0.67 6.57 23.83
C GLN A 394 -0.92 7.12 25.25
N PRO A 395 -0.70 6.34 26.33
CA PRO A 395 -1.01 6.79 27.67
C PRO A 395 -0.19 8.02 28.07
N ALA A 396 -0.82 8.97 28.77
CA ALA A 396 -0.13 10.14 29.29
C ALA A 396 1.00 9.71 30.24
N GLY A 397 2.22 10.19 30.00
CA GLY A 397 3.40 9.87 30.83
C GLY A 397 4.23 8.69 30.36
N LYS A 398 3.81 7.98 29.30
CA LYS A 398 4.53 6.84 28.71
C LYS A 398 5.25 7.24 27.41
N VAL A 399 6.41 6.63 27.15
CA VAL A 399 7.24 6.82 25.95
C VAL A 399 7.26 5.61 25.03
N LEU A 400 7.00 4.39 25.53
CA LEU A 400 6.96 3.20 24.67
C LEU A 400 5.64 3.17 23.88
N PRO A 401 5.64 2.85 22.57
CA PRO A 401 4.43 2.77 21.77
C PRO A 401 3.43 1.72 22.27
N TYR A 402 2.18 2.14 22.51
CA TYR A 402 1.07 1.26 22.91
C TYR A 402 0.19 0.79 21.75
N ASP A 403 0.39 1.35 20.56
CA ASP A 403 -0.38 0.99 19.37
C ASP A 403 -0.21 -0.49 19.04
N ARG A 404 -1.34 -1.13 18.77
CA ARG A 404 -1.41 -2.58 18.63
C ARG A 404 -1.15 -2.97 17.20
N PHE A 405 -0.26 -3.95 17.01
CA PHE A 405 -0.11 -4.67 15.77
C PHE A 405 -1.36 -5.50 15.49
N GLU A 406 -1.93 -5.33 14.30
CA GLU A 406 -3.08 -6.06 13.81
C GLU A 406 -2.68 -7.41 13.20
N THR A 407 -2.16 -8.30 14.04
CA THR A 407 -1.61 -9.58 13.58
C THR A 407 -2.65 -10.48 12.90
N ASP A 408 -3.94 -10.28 13.16
CA ASP A 408 -5.03 -10.97 12.47
C ASP A 408 -5.07 -10.65 10.96
N LYS A 409 -4.60 -9.46 10.55
CA LYS A 409 -4.52 -9.07 9.12
C LYS A 409 -3.27 -9.65 8.44
N TRP A 410 -2.27 -10.10 9.21
CA TRP A 410 -0.99 -10.58 8.65
C TRP A 410 -1.09 -11.91 7.90
N ASP A 411 -2.20 -12.65 8.08
CA ASP A 411 -2.45 -13.89 7.35
C ASP A 411 -3.21 -13.67 6.03
N VAL A 412 -3.47 -12.43 5.63
CA VAL A 412 -4.20 -12.11 4.40
C VAL A 412 -3.28 -12.17 3.16
N MET A 413 -1.99 -11.88 3.32
CA MET A 413 -1.01 -11.76 2.22
C MET A 413 0.41 -12.05 2.72
N ASP A 414 1.24 -12.65 1.86
CA ASP A 414 2.69 -12.75 2.08
C ASP A 414 3.42 -11.53 1.47
N ALA A 415 4.54 -11.11 2.05
CA ALA A 415 5.35 -10.01 1.56
C ALA A 415 6.85 -10.32 1.56
N ASP A 416 7.57 -9.80 0.56
CA ASP A 416 9.02 -9.93 0.41
C ASP A 416 9.57 -8.62 -0.18
N VAL A 417 9.73 -7.62 0.68
CA VAL A 417 10.01 -6.23 0.27
C VAL A 417 11.32 -5.76 0.88
N ARG A 418 12.21 -5.23 0.04
CA ARG A 418 13.44 -4.56 0.49
C ARG A 418 13.19 -3.05 0.51
N PHE A 419 13.41 -2.43 1.66
CA PHE A 419 13.23 -0.98 1.84
C PHE A 419 14.57 -0.31 2.17
N LYS A 420 14.81 0.86 1.58
CA LYS A 420 16.00 1.68 1.86
C LYS A 420 15.67 3.18 1.95
N GLY A 421 15.91 3.80 3.10
CA GLY A 421 15.94 5.26 3.27
C GLY A 421 17.37 5.76 3.28
N ARG A 422 17.78 6.55 2.27
CA ARG A 422 19.19 7.01 2.15
C ARG A 422 19.55 8.13 3.11
N ARG A 423 18.60 9.01 3.41
CA ARG A 423 18.75 10.11 4.35
C ARG A 423 17.49 10.19 5.18
N ILE A 424 17.64 10.16 6.50
CA ILE A 424 16.54 10.38 7.42
C ILE A 424 16.57 11.82 7.91
N GLU A 425 15.50 12.54 7.65
CA GLU A 425 15.21 13.80 8.33
C GLU A 425 14.56 13.46 9.68
N HIS A 426 15.33 13.67 10.73
CA HIS A 426 14.89 13.53 12.10
C HIS A 426 14.75 14.91 12.73
N GLY A 427 13.82 15.04 13.69
CA GLY A 427 13.77 16.21 14.56
C GLY A 427 14.96 16.23 15.53
N SER A 428 14.88 17.03 16.59
CA SER A 428 15.92 17.11 17.63
C SER A 428 16.09 15.82 18.45
N SER A 429 15.18 14.85 18.35
CA SER A 429 15.06 13.77 19.34
C SER A 429 15.91 12.52 19.08
N LEU A 430 16.18 12.13 17.83
CA LEU A 430 16.81 10.85 17.50
C LEU A 430 17.74 11.01 16.28
N PRO A 431 19.08 10.98 16.45
CA PRO A 431 20.06 11.25 15.39
C PRO A 431 20.21 10.06 14.43
N ILE A 432 19.15 9.70 13.72
CA ILE A 432 19.12 8.56 12.77
C ILE A 432 19.45 9.08 11.37
N SER A 433 20.44 8.50 10.69
CA SER A 433 20.93 9.02 9.41
C SER A 433 20.37 8.33 8.17
N ASP A 434 20.16 7.03 8.23
CA ASP A 434 19.78 6.17 7.11
C ASP A 434 19.12 4.89 7.63
N LEU A 435 18.44 4.15 6.76
CA LEU A 435 17.72 2.93 7.10
C LEU A 435 17.75 1.95 5.92
N SER A 436 17.95 0.67 6.20
CA SER A 436 17.72 -0.40 5.24
C SER A 436 17.13 -1.61 5.95
N THR A 437 16.11 -2.24 5.36
CA THR A 437 15.51 -3.45 5.90
C THR A 437 15.00 -4.38 4.81
N HIS A 438 14.99 -5.68 5.10
CA HIS A 438 14.29 -6.69 4.31
C HIS A 438 13.11 -7.20 5.12
N ILE A 439 11.92 -6.84 4.65
CA ILE A 439 10.62 -7.17 5.24
C ILE A 439 10.16 -8.46 4.61
N ILE A 440 10.08 -9.52 5.41
CA ILE A 440 9.57 -10.82 4.98
C ILE A 440 8.35 -11.13 5.84
N LEU A 441 7.18 -11.21 5.24
CA LEU A 441 5.95 -11.67 5.87
C LEU A 441 5.55 -12.98 5.19
N LYS A 442 5.47 -14.07 5.95
CA LYS A 442 5.09 -15.37 5.41
C LYS A 442 4.23 -16.13 6.39
N ASN A 443 2.99 -16.46 6.03
CA ASN A 443 2.06 -17.16 6.94
C ASN A 443 1.92 -16.43 8.30
N ALA A 444 1.70 -15.12 8.30
CA ALA A 444 1.67 -14.27 9.50
C ALA A 444 2.98 -14.21 10.32
N ASP A 445 4.10 -14.77 9.83
CA ASP A 445 5.44 -14.65 10.42
C ASP A 445 6.16 -13.44 9.82
N LEU A 446 6.38 -12.38 10.61
CA LEU A 446 7.06 -11.16 10.17
C LEU A 446 8.53 -11.16 10.60
N ARG A 447 9.42 -10.92 9.64
CA ARG A 447 10.86 -10.76 9.88
C ARG A 447 11.38 -9.48 9.26
N LEU A 448 12.23 -8.79 10.01
CA LEU A 448 13.03 -7.66 9.55
C LEU A 448 14.49 -8.08 9.65
N GLN A 449 15.06 -8.56 8.54
CA GLN A 449 16.36 -9.26 8.57
C GLN A 449 17.27 -8.90 7.39
N PRO A 450 18.29 -8.05 7.57
CA PRO A 450 18.55 -7.22 8.75
C PRO A 450 17.79 -5.90 8.69
N LEU A 451 17.41 -5.35 9.84
CA LEU A 451 17.09 -3.93 10.02
C LEU A 451 18.38 -3.19 10.37
N LYS A 452 18.86 -2.30 9.50
CA LYS A 452 20.07 -1.50 9.75
C LYS A 452 19.77 -0.02 9.64
N PHE A 453 20.31 0.77 10.55
CA PHE A 453 20.24 2.22 10.48
C PHE A 453 21.45 2.86 11.14
N GLY A 454 21.92 3.97 10.56
CA GLY A 454 22.92 4.80 11.23
C GLY A 454 22.30 5.57 12.39
N MET A 455 23.01 5.66 13.51
CA MET A 455 22.58 6.41 14.70
C MET A 455 23.78 7.05 15.38
N ALA A 456 23.69 8.35 15.68
CA ALA A 456 24.71 9.08 16.44
C ALA A 456 26.14 8.88 15.89
N GLY A 457 26.29 8.92 14.57
CA GLY A 457 27.56 8.73 13.86
C GLY A 457 28.08 7.29 13.82
N GLY A 458 27.39 6.35 14.48
CA GLY A 458 27.66 4.92 14.45
C GLY A 458 26.59 4.14 13.66
N SER A 459 26.42 2.86 14.00
CA SER A 459 25.47 1.97 13.32
C SER A 459 24.75 1.05 14.28
N ILE A 460 23.46 0.83 14.03
CA ILE A 460 22.66 -0.20 14.68
C ILE A 460 22.22 -1.22 13.63
N ALA A 461 22.41 -2.50 13.93
CA ALA A 461 21.90 -3.62 13.16
C ALA A 461 21.03 -4.48 14.07
N ALA A 462 19.84 -4.84 13.61
CA ALA A 462 18.90 -5.66 14.34
C ALA A 462 18.31 -6.75 13.44
N ASN A 463 18.04 -7.92 14.01
CA ASN A 463 17.17 -8.92 13.42
C ASN A 463 15.92 -9.01 14.31
N ILE A 464 14.75 -8.74 13.73
CA ILE A 464 13.48 -8.77 14.46
C ILE A 464 12.63 -9.89 13.86
N HIS A 465 12.05 -10.72 14.72
CA HIS A 465 11.16 -11.80 14.36
C HIS A 465 9.90 -11.74 15.23
N LEU A 466 8.74 -11.58 14.59
CA LEU A 466 7.44 -11.45 15.22
C LEU A 466 6.50 -12.54 14.68
N GLU A 467 5.99 -13.37 15.58
CA GLU A 467 5.14 -14.54 15.27
C GLU A 467 3.66 -14.16 15.43
N GLY A 468 3.07 -13.60 14.38
CA GLY A 468 1.71 -13.05 14.37
C GLY A 468 0.60 -14.11 14.42
N ASP A 469 0.92 -15.37 14.15
CA ASP A 469 0.05 -16.54 14.28
C ASP A 469 -0.20 -16.93 15.76
N LYS A 470 0.61 -16.43 16.70
CA LYS A 470 0.48 -16.67 18.13
C LYS A 470 -0.35 -15.58 18.83
N LYS A 471 -1.11 -15.97 19.87
CA LYS A 471 -1.94 -15.06 20.68
C LYS A 471 -1.65 -15.24 22.17
N PRO A 472 -1.03 -14.24 22.87
CA PRO A 472 -0.44 -13.02 22.32
C PRO A 472 0.75 -13.30 21.40
N MET A 473 1.07 -12.36 20.51
CA MET A 473 2.20 -12.45 19.58
C MET A 473 3.52 -12.65 20.36
N GLN A 474 4.39 -13.50 19.85
CA GLN A 474 5.75 -13.66 20.38
C GLN A 474 6.74 -12.86 19.54
N GLY A 475 7.70 -12.20 20.19
CA GLY A 475 8.71 -11.40 19.51
C GLY A 475 10.12 -11.72 20.00
N ARG A 476 11.07 -11.74 19.07
CA ARG A 476 12.52 -11.78 19.34
C ARG A 476 13.21 -10.63 18.64
N ALA A 477 14.18 -10.02 19.32
CA ALA A 477 15.07 -9.04 18.74
C ALA A 477 16.53 -9.32 19.14
N ASP A 478 17.40 -9.44 18.14
CA ASP A 478 18.86 -9.47 18.29
C ASP A 478 19.41 -8.14 17.78
N ILE A 479 20.02 -7.34 18.65
CA ILE A 479 20.40 -5.95 18.35
C ILE A 479 21.90 -5.77 18.61
N GLN A 480 22.59 -5.12 17.68
CA GLN A 480 23.99 -4.76 17.76
C GLN A 480 24.16 -3.28 17.47
N ALA A 481 24.70 -2.55 18.44
CA ALA A 481 25.11 -1.16 18.32
C ALA A 481 26.64 -1.07 18.25
N ARG A 482 27.17 -0.30 17.31
CA ARG A 482 28.62 -0.13 17.13
C ARG A 482 28.96 1.34 16.94
N ARG A 483 29.98 1.79 17.67
CA ARG A 483 30.58 3.14 17.57
C ARG A 483 29.56 4.28 17.68
N LEU A 484 28.57 4.16 18.57
CA LEU A 484 27.63 5.25 18.83
C LEU A 484 28.36 6.35 19.60
N LYS A 485 28.36 7.58 19.08
CA LYS A 485 29.09 8.68 19.72
C LYS A 485 28.22 9.33 20.79
N LEU A 486 28.74 9.40 22.02
CA LEU A 486 28.02 9.95 23.17
C LEU A 486 27.50 11.38 22.94
N LYS A 487 28.34 12.25 22.37
CA LYS A 487 27.98 13.63 22.03
C LYS A 487 26.74 13.74 21.14
N GLU A 488 26.63 12.84 20.15
CA GLU A 488 25.53 12.86 19.18
C GLU A 488 24.26 12.20 19.75
N LEU A 489 24.37 11.29 20.72
CA LEU A 489 23.21 10.64 21.38
C LEU A 489 22.38 11.58 22.26
N MET A 490 23.01 12.62 22.83
CA MET A 490 22.35 13.58 23.73
C MET A 490 22.66 15.02 23.30
N PRO A 491 22.21 15.45 22.11
CA PRO A 491 22.57 16.74 21.52
C PRO A 491 22.07 17.92 22.35
N ASP A 492 20.93 17.77 23.02
CA ASP A 492 20.27 18.84 23.79
C ASP A 492 20.82 19.01 25.22
N VAL A 493 21.77 18.16 25.65
CA VAL A 493 22.39 18.25 26.98
C VAL A 493 23.75 18.92 26.85
N GLU A 494 23.86 20.18 27.29
CA GLU A 494 25.07 21.00 27.16
C GLU A 494 26.32 20.33 27.75
N LEU A 495 26.20 19.71 28.92
CA LEU A 495 27.29 18.97 29.58
C LEU A 495 27.75 17.73 28.78
N MET A 496 26.89 17.17 27.92
CA MET A 496 27.23 16.04 27.05
C MET A 496 27.93 16.47 25.77
N GLN A 497 27.90 17.76 25.41
CA GLN A 497 28.56 18.28 24.21
C GLN A 497 30.09 18.26 24.29
N LYS A 498 30.63 18.16 25.51
CA LYS A 498 32.06 18.00 25.82
C LYS A 498 32.44 16.55 26.12
N THR A 499 31.49 15.62 26.04
CA THR A 499 31.73 14.19 26.27
C THR A 499 32.12 13.52 24.96
N LEU A 500 33.30 12.92 24.90
CA LEU A 500 33.80 12.13 23.78
C LEU A 500 33.87 10.66 24.17
N GLY A 501 33.50 9.77 23.27
CA GLY A 501 33.50 8.33 23.54
C GLY A 501 32.60 7.58 22.58
N GLU A 502 32.99 6.36 22.27
CA GLU A 502 32.24 5.45 21.41
C GLU A 502 31.65 4.31 22.24
N MET A 503 30.31 4.21 22.21
CA MET A 503 29.58 3.13 22.86
C MET A 503 29.31 2.01 21.85
N ASN A 504 29.57 0.79 22.28
CA ASN A 504 29.17 -0.44 21.61
C ASN A 504 28.17 -1.17 22.50
N GLY A 505 27.27 -1.94 21.89
CA GLY A 505 26.30 -2.71 22.66
C GLY A 505 25.72 -3.89 21.90
N ASP A 506 25.28 -4.88 22.65
CA ASP A 506 24.59 -6.07 22.15
C ASP A 506 23.39 -6.34 23.06
N ALA A 507 22.25 -6.66 22.46
CA ALA A 507 21.05 -7.03 23.21
C ALA A 507 20.35 -8.22 22.54
N GLU A 508 19.91 -9.19 23.36
CA GLU A 508 18.97 -10.22 22.95
C GLU A 508 17.72 -10.07 23.80
N LEU A 509 16.56 -9.92 23.15
CA LEU A 509 15.27 -9.75 23.81
C LEU A 509 14.27 -10.75 23.27
N ARG A 510 13.47 -11.35 24.16
CA ARG A 510 12.32 -12.21 23.83
C ARG A 510 11.14 -11.78 24.66
N GLY A 511 10.01 -11.46 24.04
CA GLY A 511 8.83 -10.96 24.74
C GLY A 511 7.53 -11.45 24.13
N SER A 512 6.42 -11.13 24.80
CA SER A 512 5.08 -11.44 24.33
C SER A 512 4.13 -10.24 24.48
N GLY A 513 3.30 -10.02 23.46
CA GLY A 513 2.38 -8.88 23.41
C GLY A 513 2.19 -8.36 22.00
N ASN A 514 1.10 -7.62 21.79
CA ASN A 514 0.73 -7.11 20.46
C ASN A 514 1.11 -5.62 20.28
N SER A 515 2.05 -5.07 21.04
CA SER A 515 2.58 -3.70 20.87
C SER A 515 4.03 -3.64 21.33
N VAL A 516 4.77 -2.59 20.98
CA VAL A 516 6.16 -2.40 21.43
C VAL A 516 6.24 -2.36 22.97
N ALA A 517 5.35 -1.61 23.61
CA ALA A 517 5.27 -1.53 25.06
C ALA A 517 4.97 -2.90 25.71
N ALA A 518 4.06 -3.69 25.14
CA ALA A 518 3.74 -5.01 25.67
C ALA A 518 4.88 -6.03 25.46
N LEU A 519 5.52 -6.03 24.29
CA LEU A 519 6.67 -6.89 24.01
C LEU A 519 7.83 -6.62 24.97
N LEU A 520 8.22 -5.35 25.14
CA LEU A 520 9.28 -4.95 26.07
C LEU A 520 8.87 -5.13 27.53
N GLY A 521 7.63 -4.79 27.88
CA GLY A 521 7.09 -4.93 29.23
C GLY A 521 6.99 -6.38 29.73
N ASN A 522 6.89 -7.35 28.82
CA ASN A 522 6.90 -8.79 29.14
C ASN A 522 8.18 -9.50 28.65
N SER A 523 9.24 -8.74 28.37
CA SER A 523 10.47 -9.31 27.78
C SER A 523 11.38 -9.96 28.82
N ASN A 524 12.16 -10.92 28.34
CA ASN A 524 13.32 -11.48 29.02
C ASN A 524 14.52 -11.38 28.08
N GLY A 525 15.73 -11.27 28.64
CA GLY A 525 16.92 -11.11 27.81
C GLY A 525 18.09 -10.50 28.55
N ASN A 526 19.07 -10.03 27.79
CA ASN A 526 20.24 -9.35 28.31
C ASN A 526 20.62 -8.16 27.43
N LEU A 527 21.24 -7.15 28.05
CA LEU A 527 21.79 -5.99 27.37
C LEU A 527 23.21 -5.74 27.87
N LYS A 528 24.17 -5.76 26.96
CA LYS A 528 25.57 -5.45 27.21
C LYS A 528 25.91 -4.13 26.53
N LEU A 529 26.50 -3.19 27.26
CA LEU A 529 27.03 -1.92 26.74
C LEU A 529 28.49 -1.79 27.17
N LEU A 530 29.34 -1.30 26.27
CA LEU A 530 30.76 -1.12 26.53
C LEU A 530 31.30 0.13 25.83
N MET A 531 32.11 0.88 26.56
CA MET A 531 32.98 1.94 26.08
C MET A 531 34.38 1.70 26.65
N ASN A 532 35.40 1.68 25.80
CA ASN A 532 36.77 1.40 26.22
C ASN A 532 37.54 2.66 26.60
N ASP A 533 37.27 3.81 25.99
CA ASP A 533 37.94 5.07 26.30
C ASP A 533 36.99 6.22 26.00
N GLY A 534 37.11 7.30 26.77
CA GLY A 534 36.34 8.52 26.57
C GLY A 534 36.86 9.70 27.36
N LEU A 535 36.22 10.84 27.15
CA LEU A 535 36.42 12.10 27.86
C LEU A 535 35.05 12.57 28.33
N VAL A 536 34.97 13.06 29.55
CA VAL A 536 33.74 13.59 30.14
C VAL A 536 34.01 14.96 30.75
N SER A 537 33.02 15.85 30.69
CA SER A 537 33.07 17.15 31.37
C SER A 537 33.49 17.00 32.84
N ARG A 538 34.52 17.76 33.25
CA ARG A 538 34.94 17.82 34.65
C ARG A 538 33.81 18.36 35.53
N ASN A 539 33.09 19.37 35.07
CA ASN A 539 31.93 19.92 35.77
C ASN A 539 30.85 18.87 35.99
N LEU A 540 30.57 18.01 35.00
CA LEU A 540 29.66 16.87 35.15
C LEU A 540 30.16 15.91 36.24
N MET A 541 31.46 15.61 36.26
CA MET A 541 32.07 14.75 37.29
C MET A 541 32.05 15.38 38.69
N GLU A 542 32.17 16.70 38.81
CA GLU A 542 32.08 17.41 40.09
C GLU A 542 30.64 17.48 40.61
N ILE A 543 29.64 17.55 39.71
CA ILE A 543 28.22 17.37 40.08
C ILE A 543 28.01 15.97 40.65
N VAL A 544 28.53 14.93 39.98
CA VAL A 544 28.41 13.54 40.44
C VAL A 544 29.08 13.36 41.82
N GLY A 545 30.24 13.98 42.03
CA GLY A 545 30.96 13.95 43.30
C GLY A 545 30.43 14.91 44.39
N LEU A 546 29.36 15.67 44.10
CA LEU A 546 28.78 16.72 44.96
C LEU A 546 29.83 17.73 45.47
N ASN A 547 30.74 18.13 44.58
CA ASN A 547 31.82 19.05 44.88
C ASN A 547 31.47 20.45 44.37
N VAL A 548 30.63 21.14 45.15
CA VAL A 548 30.05 22.44 44.80
C VAL A 548 31.12 23.52 44.59
N GLY A 549 32.22 23.46 45.35
CA GLY A 549 33.32 24.43 45.24
C GLY A 549 34.00 24.39 43.88
N ASN A 550 34.41 23.19 43.43
CA ASN A 550 35.06 23.03 42.13
C ASN A 550 34.11 23.26 40.96
N TYR A 551 32.84 22.89 41.09
CA TYR A 551 31.82 23.16 40.06
C TYR A 551 31.66 24.67 39.80
N ILE A 552 31.60 25.50 40.85
CA ILE A 552 31.49 26.96 40.71
C ILE A 552 32.72 27.55 40.00
N VAL A 553 33.92 27.06 40.33
CA VAL A 553 35.16 27.48 39.64
C VAL A 553 35.09 27.12 38.16
N GLY A 554 34.73 25.89 37.81
CA GLY A 554 34.60 25.48 36.42
C GLY A 554 33.46 26.19 35.66
N ALA A 555 32.39 26.58 36.35
CA ALA A 555 31.32 27.38 35.75
C ALA A 555 31.77 28.80 35.37
N ILE A 556 32.78 29.36 36.06
CA ILE A 556 33.31 30.71 35.84
C ILE A 556 34.50 30.70 34.86
N PHE A 557 35.41 29.73 34.99
CA PHE A 557 36.70 29.73 34.29
C PHE A 557 36.78 28.77 33.09
N GLY A 558 35.71 28.02 32.81
CA GLY A 558 35.68 27.00 31.76
C GLY A 558 35.77 25.58 32.32
N ASP A 559 35.36 24.62 31.50
CA ASP A 559 35.23 23.21 31.88
C ASP A 559 36.34 22.39 31.22
N ASP A 560 37.09 21.65 32.04
CA ASP A 560 38.14 20.71 31.59
C ASP A 560 37.53 19.34 31.24
N GLU A 561 38.38 18.45 30.69
CA GLU A 561 38.02 17.07 30.37
C GLU A 561 38.62 16.09 31.40
N VAL A 562 37.84 15.11 31.83
CA VAL A 562 38.26 13.97 32.66
C VAL A 562 38.28 12.72 31.80
N ARG A 563 39.37 11.95 31.84
CA ARG A 563 39.48 10.69 31.11
C ARG A 563 38.61 9.61 31.74
N VAL A 564 37.83 8.94 30.89
CA VAL A 564 37.10 7.72 31.20
C VAL A 564 37.93 6.55 30.67
N ASN A 565 38.42 5.70 31.57
CA ASN A 565 39.21 4.51 31.25
C ASN A 565 38.35 3.37 30.69
N CYS A 566 37.08 3.30 31.06
CA CYS A 566 36.06 2.45 30.47
C CYS A 566 34.68 2.73 31.10
N ALA A 567 33.62 2.35 30.41
CA ALA A 567 32.29 2.22 30.97
C ALA A 567 31.65 0.92 30.50
N ALA A 568 30.99 0.20 31.40
CA ALA A 568 30.42 -1.10 31.12
C ALA A 568 29.05 -1.23 31.78
N ALA A 569 28.09 -1.79 31.04
CA ALA A 569 26.84 -2.26 31.60
C ALA A 569 26.55 -3.68 31.12
N ASN A 570 26.16 -4.56 32.04
CA ASN A 570 25.59 -5.88 31.75
C ASN A 570 24.29 -5.98 32.55
N LEU A 571 23.17 -5.93 31.84
CA LEU A 571 21.82 -5.84 32.40
C LEU A 571 21.08 -7.14 32.08
N ASP A 572 20.56 -7.81 33.10
CA ASP A 572 19.61 -8.91 32.93
C ASP A 572 18.19 -8.35 32.93
N ILE A 573 17.39 -8.78 31.97
CA ILE A 573 16.00 -8.37 31.81
C ILE A 573 15.14 -9.59 32.12
N ALA A 574 14.28 -9.45 33.12
CA ALA A 574 13.32 -10.49 33.51
C ALA A 574 11.95 -9.88 33.69
N ASN A 575 10.95 -10.39 32.96
CA ASN A 575 9.57 -9.89 32.95
C ASN A 575 9.51 -8.36 32.80
N GLY A 576 10.25 -7.83 31.84
CA GLY A 576 10.35 -6.40 31.54
C GLY A 576 11.06 -5.56 32.60
N VAL A 577 11.73 -6.15 33.59
CA VAL A 577 12.54 -5.42 34.58
C VAL A 577 14.01 -5.67 34.31
N ALA A 578 14.73 -4.63 33.90
CA ALA A 578 16.17 -4.61 33.73
C ALA A 578 16.88 -4.38 35.07
N ARG A 579 17.82 -5.27 35.41
CA ARG A 579 18.67 -5.18 36.59
C ARG A 579 20.15 -5.26 36.20
N PRO A 580 20.99 -4.32 36.65
CA PRO A 580 22.42 -4.36 36.36
C PRO A 580 23.09 -5.44 37.19
N GLN A 581 23.75 -6.39 36.51
CA GLN A 581 24.77 -7.25 37.11
C GLN A 581 26.10 -6.50 37.21
N ILE A 582 26.38 -5.66 36.21
CA ILE A 582 27.48 -4.72 36.17
C ILE A 582 26.91 -3.43 35.60
N PHE A 583 27.14 -2.30 36.25
CA PHE A 583 26.94 -1.00 35.62
C PHE A 583 27.90 -0.02 36.28
N ALA A 584 29.04 0.19 35.63
CA ALA A 584 30.14 0.93 36.20
C ALA A 584 30.85 1.83 35.18
N PHE A 585 31.35 2.96 35.65
CA PHE A 585 32.20 3.89 34.91
C PHE A 585 33.52 4.04 35.66
N ASP A 586 34.62 3.69 35.02
CA ASP A 586 35.96 3.88 35.57
C ASP A 586 36.59 5.13 34.96
N THR A 587 36.89 6.12 35.78
CA THR A 587 37.56 7.35 35.37
C THR A 587 38.91 7.47 36.06
N GLU A 588 39.71 8.45 35.63
CA GLU A 588 40.96 8.80 36.32
C GLU A 588 40.73 9.22 37.79
N ASN A 589 39.58 9.84 38.08
CA ASN A 589 39.31 10.47 39.38
C ASN A 589 38.38 9.65 40.31
N ALA A 590 37.61 8.71 39.75
CA ALA A 590 36.58 7.96 40.48
C ALA A 590 36.15 6.68 39.75
N LEU A 591 35.72 5.69 40.52
CA LEU A 591 34.90 4.56 40.07
C LEU A 591 33.44 4.88 40.42
N ILE A 592 32.54 4.82 39.45
CA ILE A 592 31.12 5.09 39.66
C ILE A 592 30.33 3.81 39.44
N ASN A 593 29.68 3.31 40.49
CA ASN A 593 28.83 2.12 40.42
C ASN A 593 27.36 2.54 40.35
N VAL A 594 26.56 1.87 39.52
CA VAL A 594 25.12 2.12 39.38
C VAL A 594 24.36 0.84 39.70
N THR A 595 23.42 0.95 40.64
CA THR A 595 22.55 -0.16 41.08
C THR A 595 21.08 0.25 40.95
N GLY A 596 20.17 -0.70 41.17
CA GLY A 596 18.72 -0.45 41.13
C GLY A 596 18.05 -1.15 39.95
N THR A 597 16.93 -0.60 39.48
CA THR A 597 16.12 -1.24 38.42
C THR A 597 15.53 -0.23 37.44
N ALA A 598 15.30 -0.68 36.21
CA ALA A 598 14.47 0.01 35.23
C ALA A 598 13.38 -0.95 34.74
N SER A 599 12.12 -0.55 34.77
CA SER A 599 11.00 -1.41 34.34
C SER A 599 10.42 -0.90 33.03
N PHE A 600 10.47 -1.69 31.98
CA PHE A 600 9.77 -1.45 30.71
C PHE A 600 8.25 -1.58 30.85
N ALA A 601 7.77 -2.44 31.76
CA ALA A 601 6.34 -2.63 32.01
C ALA A 601 5.68 -1.38 32.63
N SER A 602 6.31 -0.81 33.66
CA SER A 602 5.81 0.39 34.33
C SER A 602 6.45 1.68 33.81
N GLU A 603 7.45 1.61 32.94
CA GLU A 603 8.29 2.72 32.46
C GLU A 603 8.85 3.57 33.62
N GLN A 604 9.29 2.90 34.69
CA GLN A 604 9.84 3.52 35.89
C GLN A 604 11.33 3.24 36.03
N LEU A 605 12.04 4.21 36.57
CA LEU A 605 13.44 4.15 36.95
C LEU A 605 13.52 4.24 38.48
N ASP A 606 14.38 3.42 39.07
CA ASP A 606 14.89 3.61 40.43
C ASP A 606 16.34 3.16 40.44
N LEU A 607 17.23 4.08 40.08
CA LEU A 607 18.67 3.86 40.02
C LEU A 607 19.34 4.59 41.19
N THR A 608 20.37 3.98 41.77
CA THR A 608 21.26 4.60 42.74
C THR A 608 22.66 4.65 42.12
N ILE A 609 23.28 5.82 42.13
CA ILE A 609 24.63 6.07 41.60
C ILE A 609 25.54 6.31 42.79
N ASP A 610 26.57 5.50 42.92
CA ASP A 610 27.52 5.52 44.03
C ASP A 610 28.94 5.84 43.51
N PRO A 611 29.41 7.09 43.67
CA PRO A 611 30.74 7.50 43.24
C PRO A 611 31.80 7.29 44.33
N GLU A 612 32.80 6.45 44.03
CA GLU A 612 33.97 6.17 44.86
C GLU A 612 35.20 6.91 44.32
N SER A 613 35.86 7.75 45.12
CA SER A 613 37.00 8.54 44.63
C SER A 613 38.34 7.83 44.82
N LYS A 614 39.15 7.82 43.75
CA LYS A 614 40.51 7.26 43.73
C LYS A 614 41.59 8.19 44.34
N GLY A 615 41.21 9.37 44.81
CA GLY A 615 42.12 10.37 45.36
C GLY A 615 41.52 11.10 46.56
N ILE A 616 42.37 11.79 47.34
CA ILE A 616 41.92 12.56 48.49
C ILE A 616 41.08 13.75 47.99
N ARG A 617 39.85 13.86 48.49
CA ARG A 617 38.98 15.01 48.22
C ARG A 617 38.71 15.80 49.49
N ILE A 618 38.88 17.11 49.39
CA ILE A 618 38.61 18.08 50.46
C ILE A 618 37.30 18.78 50.10
N ILE A 619 36.33 18.83 51.01
CA ILE A 619 34.99 19.41 50.78
C ILE A 619 34.12 18.56 49.84
N THR A 620 33.95 17.26 50.12
CA THR A 620 32.98 16.40 49.41
C THR A 620 31.94 15.84 50.37
N LEU A 621 30.69 15.83 49.91
CA LEU A 621 29.56 15.36 50.70
C LEU A 621 29.29 13.84 50.53
N ARG A 622 30.00 13.13 49.62
CA ARG A 622 29.81 11.71 49.20
C ARG A 622 28.48 11.10 49.64
N SER A 623 27.39 11.58 49.05
CA SER A 623 26.09 10.95 49.21
C SER A 623 25.69 10.30 47.89
N PRO A 624 25.17 9.05 47.90
CA PRO A 624 24.70 8.42 46.69
C PRO A 624 23.64 9.28 46.02
N LEU A 625 23.74 9.37 44.69
CA LEU A 625 22.73 10.02 43.88
C LEU A 625 21.66 9.00 43.53
N TYR A 626 20.49 9.48 43.13
CA TYR A 626 19.44 8.64 42.58
C TYR A 626 18.91 9.22 41.27
N VAL A 627 18.40 8.35 40.41
CA VAL A 627 17.57 8.70 39.27
C VAL A 627 16.28 7.92 39.38
N ARG A 628 15.16 8.62 39.59
CA ARG A 628 13.85 8.03 39.87
C ARG A 628 12.75 8.58 38.98
N GLY A 629 11.61 7.92 38.95
CA GLY A 629 10.42 8.38 38.23
C GLY A 629 10.29 7.76 36.85
N THR A 630 9.41 8.31 36.02
CA THR A 630 9.07 7.73 34.72
C THR A 630 10.18 7.95 33.68
N PHE A 631 10.26 7.09 32.66
CA PHE A 631 11.14 7.29 31.49
C PHE A 631 10.96 8.67 30.84
N LYS A 632 9.72 9.18 30.82
CA LYS A 632 9.39 10.50 30.25
C LYS A 632 9.89 11.67 31.08
N ASN A 633 9.98 11.50 32.40
CA ASN A 633 10.35 12.54 33.34
C ASN A 633 11.24 11.96 34.45
N PRO A 634 12.50 11.62 34.14
CA PRO A 634 13.44 11.14 35.12
C PRO A 634 13.86 12.29 36.06
N GLN A 635 13.85 12.02 37.35
CA GLN A 635 14.23 12.96 38.39
C GLN A 635 15.54 12.51 39.01
N ALA A 636 16.58 13.33 38.85
CA ALA A 636 17.87 13.12 39.51
C ALA A 636 17.93 13.90 40.82
N GLY A 637 18.54 13.30 41.84
CA GLY A 637 18.71 13.97 43.13
C GLY A 637 19.74 13.29 44.02
N VAL A 638 19.91 13.84 45.22
CA VAL A 638 20.86 13.35 46.22
C VAL A 638 20.12 12.67 47.36
N LYS A 639 20.61 11.53 47.86
CA LYS A 639 20.05 10.94 49.09
C LYS A 639 20.38 11.84 50.28
N ALA A 640 19.36 12.43 50.90
CA ALA A 640 19.57 13.37 52.01
C ALA A 640 20.09 12.70 53.30
N GLY A 641 19.82 11.40 53.51
CA GLY A 641 20.20 10.69 54.74
C GLY A 641 21.69 10.81 55.11
N PRO A 642 22.63 10.37 54.24
CA PRO A 642 24.07 10.51 54.49
C PRO A 642 24.52 11.97 54.63
N LEU A 643 23.91 12.89 53.89
CA LEU A 643 24.19 14.33 53.99
C LEU A 643 23.84 14.89 55.37
N ILE A 644 22.66 14.57 55.88
CA ILE A 644 22.17 15.03 57.18
C ILE A 644 23.07 14.49 58.30
N ALA A 645 23.43 13.20 58.23
CA ALA A 645 24.32 12.59 59.22
C ALA A 645 25.68 13.29 59.26
N ARG A 646 26.30 13.55 58.10
CA ARG A 646 27.58 14.26 58.02
C ARG A 646 27.49 15.72 58.43
N GLY A 647 26.41 16.41 58.07
CA GLY A 647 26.14 17.77 58.52
C GLY A 647 26.04 17.86 60.05
N ALA A 648 25.38 16.89 60.69
CA ALA A 648 25.30 16.80 62.15
C ALA A 648 26.68 16.56 62.79
N VAL A 649 27.50 15.67 62.22
CA VAL A 649 28.88 15.42 62.69
C VAL A 649 29.75 16.66 62.51
N ALA A 650 29.68 17.33 61.34
CA ALA A 650 30.40 18.56 61.07
C ALA A 650 30.01 19.66 62.05
N ALA A 651 28.72 19.84 62.32
CA ALA A 651 28.20 20.80 63.30
C ALA A 651 28.69 20.46 64.72
N ALA A 652 28.64 19.19 65.12
CA ALA A 652 29.15 18.75 66.42
C ALA A 652 30.66 19.04 66.55
N LEU A 653 31.47 18.71 65.55
CA LEU A 653 32.91 19.02 65.52
C LEU A 653 33.19 20.53 65.53
N ALA A 654 32.37 21.32 64.81
CA ALA A 654 32.45 22.78 64.82
C ALA A 654 32.24 23.36 66.23
N THR A 655 31.25 22.81 66.95
CA THR A 655 30.88 23.27 68.30
C THR A 655 31.79 22.74 69.40
N LEU A 656 32.27 21.51 69.29
CA LEU A 656 32.98 20.81 70.37
C LEU A 656 34.51 20.95 70.28
N VAL A 657 35.05 21.18 69.07
CA VAL A 657 36.50 21.25 68.85
C VAL A 657 36.89 22.64 68.37
N THR A 658 36.63 22.95 67.10
CA THR A 658 36.83 24.26 66.48
C THR A 658 36.02 24.35 65.18
N PRO A 659 35.70 25.56 64.68
CA PRO A 659 35.10 25.72 63.35
C PRO A 659 35.90 25.03 62.24
N ALA A 660 37.23 24.99 62.33
CA ALA A 660 38.10 24.30 61.37
C ALA A 660 37.96 22.77 61.43
N ALA A 661 37.65 22.20 62.61
CA ALA A 661 37.44 20.76 62.77
C ALA A 661 36.17 20.25 62.04
N ALA A 662 35.20 21.13 61.74
CA ALA A 662 34.04 20.81 60.92
C ALA A 662 34.44 20.28 59.53
N LEU A 663 35.56 20.76 58.98
CA LEU A 663 36.08 20.34 57.68
C LEU A 663 36.56 18.89 57.68
N LEU A 664 36.94 18.33 58.83
CA LEU A 664 37.38 16.93 58.93
C LEU A 664 36.25 15.96 58.55
N ALA A 665 34.98 16.31 58.81
CA ALA A 665 33.81 15.53 58.40
C ALA A 665 33.57 15.54 56.87
N LEU A 666 34.27 16.42 56.15
CA LEU A 666 34.16 16.61 54.70
C LEU A 666 35.43 16.16 53.94
N ILE A 667 36.43 15.61 54.65
CA ILE A 667 37.62 15.02 54.05
C ILE A 667 37.37 13.55 53.72
N SER A 668 37.73 13.16 52.51
CA SER A 668 37.66 11.78 52.04
C SER A 668 39.06 11.20 51.84
N PRO A 669 39.44 10.12 52.54
CA PRO A 669 40.57 9.30 52.12
C PRO A 669 40.28 8.66 50.74
N SER A 670 41.33 8.26 50.02
CA SER A 670 41.22 7.56 48.75
C SER A 670 40.74 6.13 48.97
N GLU A 671 39.75 5.69 48.20
CA GLU A 671 39.26 4.31 48.17
C GLU A 671 39.38 3.81 46.71
N GLY A 672 40.20 2.79 46.46
CA GLY A 672 40.27 2.09 45.16
C GLY A 672 41.63 2.08 44.45
N GLU A 673 41.83 1.07 43.60
CA GLU A 673 43.02 0.94 42.73
C GLU A 673 42.92 1.85 41.49
N ALA A 674 44.05 2.17 40.86
CA ALA A 674 44.14 3.17 39.80
C ALA A 674 43.31 2.86 38.53
N ASN A 675 43.12 1.59 38.15
CA ASN A 675 42.36 1.20 36.95
C ASN A 675 41.65 -0.15 37.17
N GLN A 676 40.32 -0.14 37.10
CA GLN A 676 39.46 -1.32 37.33
C GLN A 676 38.92 -1.97 36.04
N CYS A 677 39.26 -1.43 34.87
CA CYS A 677 38.68 -1.88 33.60
C CYS A 677 38.97 -3.34 33.28
N ARG A 678 40.16 -3.85 33.63
CA ARG A 678 40.48 -5.27 33.43
C ARG A 678 39.54 -6.18 34.22
N THR A 679 39.22 -5.81 35.46
CA THR A 679 38.29 -6.53 36.34
C THR A 679 36.88 -6.50 35.75
N ILE A 680 36.38 -5.31 35.42
CA ILE A 680 35.04 -5.09 34.85
C ILE A 680 34.86 -5.86 33.54
N LEU A 681 35.81 -5.74 32.61
CA LEU A 681 35.78 -6.44 31.32
C LEU A 681 35.85 -7.96 31.47
N SER A 682 36.58 -8.47 32.47
CA SER A 682 36.63 -9.91 32.74
C SER A 682 35.28 -10.46 33.22
N GLN A 683 34.53 -9.66 33.98
CA GLN A 683 33.18 -10.01 34.44
C GLN A 683 32.16 -9.95 33.31
N MET A 684 32.29 -9.02 32.35
CA MET A 684 31.42 -8.95 31.16
C MET A 684 31.53 -10.17 30.22
N LYS A 685 32.67 -10.87 30.25
CA LYS A 685 32.94 -12.09 29.47
C LYS A 685 32.32 -13.34 30.08
N ARG A 686 32.05 -13.33 31.39
CA ARG A 686 31.29 -14.37 32.08
C ARG A 686 29.81 -14.16 31.78
#